data_AF-A0A8I2YP87-F1
#
_entry.id   AF-A0A8I2YP87-F1
#
_cell.length_a   1.000
_cell.length_b   1.000
_cell.length_c   1.000
_cell.angle_alpha   90.00
_cell.angle_beta   90.00
_cell.angle_gamma   90.00
#
_symmetry.space_group_name_H-M   'P 1'
#
loop_
_entity.id
_entity.type
_entity.pdbx_description
1 polymer ?
#
loop_
_entity_poly.entity_id
_entity_poly.type
_entity_poly.pdbx_seq_one_letter_code
_entity_poly.pdbx_strand_id
1 'polypeptide(L)'
;MPPSTSANANTDLDNIEKDVDPVYDVSLELNPAERTRLLRKLDWHLLPIVTLLYLLSFLDRSNIGNARIAGMSTDLHLVGLRYNIAAVVFFILYIFAEVPSNIILKLYRPSRWLPIIMVAWGLVATLMCLVNTYQGLLITRVFLGLTEAGMFPGVNYYLSMWYPRADLATRIALFYSSATLAGAFGGILAYVIEKMDGLGGLHGWQWIFCLEGLATMIIAFGAFFLMHDYPETASFLTEKERCNLVWLLKNDSQNLATHYDFRFVLQALKDYRAWIQSGMFIGLVVPIYAVALFIPTIINELGFSVVNTQLLTVPPYIAGCVCTILAGIYSDIHKLRGPYVIGGAFVSLVGYIVLYTQRSPGPSYVGAFLAAVGVFPTIPVYIAWVSSNVGGDMKRGVVIAMLTGCANLGGICASLIYLDPPRFRLGHGTNIGCLSFSILGTTFAMWYYNRLNKQKEKECREGGITEDRKDEFRNMGDRSPLFRYALYFILLVTIDAGWTSFGMHLYNLTLQPPTAATQAITGKLSTVIASDVFGSIRSLAAFRLTGSTKDYAIVGSDSGRIVILDYDPKTSSFVKLHQETFGKSGPRRIVPGQYLATDPKGRSVMISAMEKAKLVYILNRDAAANLTISSPLEAHKNNAIIHHIIGLDVGFENPMFAVLEVDYTESDQDPTGEAFNNAEKMLTYYELDLGLNHVVRKWSEPTDPRANLLVQVPGGQVASTDRFDGPSGVLVCCEDHIIYRHMDKPQHRVPIPRRRHPLEDPSRGVIITAAVMHKMKGAFFFLLQSEDGDLFKVTIDHEEDEVRALKIKYFDTVPVANGLCILKSGFLFVASEFGNHYLYQFQKLGDDDNEPEFSSTSYPSFGMADPTAPLPHAHFRPRPLDNLALAD
;
A
#
# COMPACT_ATOMS: atom_id res chain seq x y z
N MET A 1 14.22 31.32 -56.29
CA MET A 1 15.17 30.23 -55.96
C MET A 1 16.29 30.81 -55.08
N PRO A 2 16.90 30.04 -54.17
CA PRO A 2 16.53 30.09 -52.73
C PRO A 2 17.72 30.48 -51.80
N PRO A 3 17.92 29.95 -50.57
CA PRO A 3 17.25 30.36 -49.30
C PRO A 3 18.18 30.57 -48.06
N SER A 4 17.58 31.02 -46.92
CA SER A 4 17.93 30.66 -45.50
C SER A 4 19.34 31.04 -44.96
N THR A 5 19.77 30.94 -43.68
CA THR A 5 19.25 30.87 -42.27
C THR A 5 20.46 31.21 -41.35
N SER A 6 20.44 31.47 -40.02
CA SER A 6 19.45 31.58 -38.92
C SER A 6 20.15 32.31 -37.72
N ALA A 7 19.48 32.59 -36.59
CA ALA A 7 20.10 33.22 -35.40
C ALA A 7 19.74 32.51 -34.08
N ASN A 8 20.69 32.48 -33.14
CA ASN A 8 20.59 31.75 -31.86
C ASN A 8 19.83 32.54 -30.78
N ALA A 9 18.99 31.84 -30.01
CA ALA A 9 18.33 32.35 -28.80
C ALA A 9 18.34 31.26 -27.72
N ASN A 10 19.53 30.93 -27.22
CA ASN A 10 19.76 29.73 -26.38
C ASN A 10 20.81 29.96 -25.26
N THR A 11 21.12 31.21 -24.90
CA THR A 11 22.25 31.56 -24.00
C THR A 11 21.88 32.16 -22.64
N ASP A 12 20.59 32.35 -22.35
CA ASP A 12 20.13 33.01 -21.11
C ASP A 12 19.53 32.07 -20.06
N LEU A 13 19.62 30.75 -20.25
CA LEU A 13 19.13 29.74 -19.29
C LEU A 13 20.23 29.16 -18.38
N ASP A 14 21.49 29.18 -18.80
CA ASP A 14 22.62 28.61 -18.04
C ASP A 14 23.12 29.53 -16.91
N ASN A 15 22.64 30.79 -16.83
CA ASN A 15 23.10 31.78 -15.85
C ASN A 15 22.24 31.87 -14.58
N ILE A 16 21.20 31.04 -14.43
CA ILE A 16 20.37 31.01 -13.19
C ILE A 16 20.92 29.98 -12.17
N GLU A 17 21.81 29.08 -12.57
CA GLU A 17 22.41 28.05 -11.69
C GLU A 17 23.52 28.54 -10.74
N LYS A 18 23.76 29.86 -10.61
CA LYS A 18 24.91 30.39 -9.84
C LYS A 18 24.64 31.30 -8.64
N ASP A 19 23.41 31.76 -8.43
CA ASP A 19 23.06 32.64 -7.29
C ASP A 19 21.94 32.03 -6.41
N VAL A 20 22.12 30.79 -5.99
CA VAL A 20 21.34 30.18 -4.89
C VAL A 20 22.32 29.72 -3.81
N ASP A 21 22.24 30.32 -2.62
CA ASP A 21 23.12 30.02 -1.49
C ASP A 21 23.14 28.51 -1.15
N PRO A 22 24.33 27.90 -0.93
CA PRO A 22 24.48 26.46 -0.72
C PRO A 22 24.15 26.03 0.72
N VAL A 23 22.98 26.43 1.24
CA VAL A 23 22.56 26.23 2.65
C VAL A 23 21.24 25.45 2.77
N TYR A 24 20.66 24.98 1.67
CA TYR A 24 19.56 24.00 1.71
C TYR A 24 20.04 22.60 1.37
N ASP A 25 20.16 21.79 2.41
CA ASP A 25 20.48 20.37 2.36
C ASP A 25 19.32 19.59 1.71
N VAL A 26 19.42 19.31 0.41
CA VAL A 26 18.35 18.66 -0.40
C VAL A 26 18.37 17.12 -0.22
N SER A 27 18.58 16.66 1.01
CA SER A 27 18.91 15.26 1.35
C SER A 27 17.92 14.58 2.31
N LEU A 28 16.72 15.15 2.48
CA LEU A 28 15.67 14.57 3.34
C LEU A 28 14.42 14.21 2.53
N GLU A 29 14.00 12.94 2.63
CA GLU A 29 12.65 12.54 2.25
C GLU A 29 11.64 13.42 3.00
N LEU A 30 10.72 14.03 2.26
CA LEU A 30 9.63 14.84 2.83
C LEU A 30 8.91 14.07 3.95
N ASN A 31 9.03 14.55 5.18
CA ASN A 31 8.32 14.01 6.33
C ASN A 31 6.83 13.82 5.97
N PRO A 32 6.22 12.65 6.21
CA PRO A 32 4.83 12.38 5.84
C PRO A 32 3.83 13.46 6.29
N ALA A 33 4.09 14.14 7.41
CA ALA A 33 3.29 15.28 7.88
C ALA A 33 3.44 16.52 6.99
N GLU A 34 4.68 16.88 6.59
CA GLU A 34 4.94 18.00 5.67
C GLU A 34 4.35 17.73 4.28
N ARG A 35 4.54 16.52 3.74
CA ARG A 35 3.92 16.08 2.47
C ARG A 35 2.40 16.24 2.50
N THR A 36 1.76 15.80 3.59
CA THR A 36 0.30 15.89 3.76
C THR A 36 -0.17 17.34 3.87
N ARG A 37 0.59 18.20 4.56
CA ARG A 37 0.30 19.64 4.67
C ARG A 37 0.40 20.34 3.31
N LEU A 38 1.45 20.04 2.54
CA LEU A 38 1.67 20.57 1.19
C LEU A 38 0.53 20.18 0.24
N LEU A 39 0.17 18.89 0.18
CA LEU A 39 -0.94 18.42 -0.66
C LEU A 39 -2.27 19.07 -0.28
N ARG A 40 -2.61 19.18 1.01
CA ARG A 40 -3.82 19.90 1.46
C ARG A 40 -3.80 21.38 1.06
N LYS A 41 -2.63 22.02 1.02
CA LYS A 41 -2.50 23.42 0.59
C LYS A 41 -2.77 23.55 -0.91
N LEU A 42 -2.30 22.61 -1.73
CA LEU A 42 -2.68 22.51 -3.15
C LEU A 42 -4.18 22.26 -3.30
N ASP A 43 -4.73 21.31 -2.55
CA ASP A 43 -6.15 20.94 -2.61
C ASP A 43 -7.05 22.18 -2.42
N TRP A 44 -6.75 23.03 -1.42
CA TRP A 44 -7.50 24.26 -1.14
C TRP A 44 -7.40 25.36 -2.20
N HIS A 45 -6.28 25.48 -2.92
CA HIS A 45 -6.10 26.54 -3.92
C HIS A 45 -6.56 26.11 -5.32
N LEU A 46 -6.40 24.82 -5.65
CA LEU A 46 -6.61 24.32 -7.02
C LEU A 46 -7.99 23.69 -7.21
N LEU A 47 -8.50 22.90 -6.24
CA LEU A 47 -9.72 22.12 -6.45
C LEU A 47 -11.02 22.95 -6.45
N PRO A 48 -11.23 23.94 -5.55
CA PRO A 48 -12.51 24.66 -5.50
C PRO A 48 -12.87 25.34 -6.81
N ILE A 49 -11.90 26.02 -7.43
CA ILE A 49 -12.13 26.71 -8.72
C ILE A 49 -12.44 25.70 -9.82
N VAL A 50 -11.58 24.70 -10.08
CA VAL A 50 -11.80 23.77 -11.21
C VAL A 50 -13.06 22.90 -11.03
N THR A 51 -13.42 22.57 -9.79
CA THR A 51 -14.66 21.83 -9.46
C THR A 51 -15.90 22.68 -9.73
N LEU A 52 -15.86 23.99 -9.42
CA LEU A 52 -16.91 24.95 -9.75
C LEU A 52 -17.05 25.15 -11.27
N LEU A 53 -15.95 25.26 -12.02
CA LEU A 53 -16.03 25.40 -13.47
C LEU A 53 -16.70 24.17 -14.13
N TYR A 54 -16.44 22.96 -13.60
CA TYR A 54 -17.08 21.74 -14.10
C TYR A 54 -18.52 21.54 -13.62
N LEU A 55 -18.87 22.07 -12.44
CA LEU A 55 -20.26 22.13 -11.98
C LEU A 55 -21.13 22.89 -13.00
N LEU A 56 -20.63 24.04 -13.47
CA LEU A 56 -21.29 24.90 -14.44
C LEU A 56 -21.37 24.25 -15.83
N SER A 57 -20.28 23.64 -16.32
CA SER A 57 -20.27 22.84 -17.55
C SER A 57 -21.33 21.73 -17.53
N PHE A 58 -21.50 21.04 -16.40
CA PHE A 58 -22.49 19.97 -16.31
C PHE A 58 -23.94 20.48 -16.16
N LEU A 59 -24.16 21.61 -15.49
CA LEU A 59 -25.46 22.29 -15.48
C LEU A 59 -25.86 22.72 -16.90
N ASP A 60 -25.01 23.45 -17.61
CA ASP A 60 -25.22 23.88 -19.00
C ASP A 60 -25.54 22.70 -19.93
N ARG A 61 -24.87 21.55 -19.73
CA ARG A 61 -25.14 20.31 -20.47
C ARG A 61 -26.50 19.70 -20.14
N SER A 62 -26.94 19.78 -18.89
CA SER A 62 -28.25 19.26 -18.43
C SER A 62 -29.43 20.11 -18.92
N ASN A 63 -29.21 21.40 -19.20
CA ASN A 63 -30.27 22.36 -19.52
C ASN A 63 -31.08 22.04 -20.77
N ILE A 64 -30.52 21.36 -21.77
CA ILE A 64 -31.32 20.90 -22.92
C ILE A 64 -32.33 19.80 -22.55
N GLY A 65 -32.12 19.09 -21.44
CA GLY A 65 -33.11 18.18 -20.84
C GLY A 65 -34.23 18.94 -20.14
N ASN A 66 -33.86 19.90 -19.29
CA ASN A 66 -34.81 20.72 -18.53
C ASN A 66 -35.67 21.61 -19.45
N ALA A 67 -35.05 22.31 -20.40
CA ALA A 67 -35.70 23.14 -21.41
C ALA A 67 -36.73 22.37 -22.24
N ARG A 68 -36.49 21.07 -22.50
CA ARG A 68 -37.42 20.20 -23.24
C ARG A 68 -38.79 20.12 -22.55
N ILE A 69 -38.78 20.08 -21.22
CA ILE A 69 -39.96 20.01 -20.35
C ILE A 69 -40.60 21.40 -20.24
N ALA A 70 -39.80 22.44 -20.08
CA ALA A 70 -40.22 23.86 -19.99
C ALA A 70 -40.64 24.51 -21.34
N GLY A 71 -41.23 23.74 -22.27
CA GLY A 71 -41.83 24.26 -23.51
C GLY A 71 -40.96 24.25 -24.78
N MET A 72 -39.64 24.10 -24.70
CA MET A 72 -38.76 24.14 -25.90
C MET A 72 -39.16 23.14 -27.01
N SER A 73 -39.76 22.01 -26.63
CA SER A 73 -40.26 21.00 -27.58
C SER A 73 -41.37 21.50 -28.50
N THR A 74 -42.31 22.28 -27.96
CA THR A 74 -43.44 22.83 -28.70
C THR A 74 -42.98 24.00 -29.57
N ASP A 75 -42.20 24.90 -28.99
CA ASP A 75 -41.82 26.19 -29.58
C ASP A 75 -40.89 26.00 -30.79
N LEU A 76 -39.96 25.05 -30.71
CA LEU A 76 -39.02 24.72 -31.78
C LEU A 76 -39.49 23.58 -32.69
N HIS A 77 -40.73 23.09 -32.52
CA HIS A 77 -41.33 21.97 -33.26
C HIS A 77 -40.41 20.73 -33.34
N LEU A 78 -39.96 20.24 -32.18
CA LEU A 78 -38.99 19.14 -32.04
C LEU A 78 -39.65 17.75 -32.18
N VAL A 79 -40.39 17.56 -33.28
CA VAL A 79 -41.13 16.32 -33.58
C VAL A 79 -40.18 15.18 -33.98
N GLY A 80 -40.46 13.97 -33.50
CA GLY A 80 -39.72 12.75 -33.86
C GLY A 80 -38.27 12.79 -33.38
N LEU A 81 -37.32 12.43 -34.26
CA LEU A 81 -35.90 12.37 -33.95
C LEU A 81 -35.21 13.73 -33.79
N ARG A 82 -35.89 14.87 -34.04
CA ARG A 82 -35.28 16.21 -34.03
C ARG A 82 -34.58 16.55 -32.70
N TYR A 83 -35.20 16.24 -31.57
CA TYR A 83 -34.57 16.43 -30.26
C TYR A 83 -33.28 15.60 -30.12
N ASN A 84 -33.33 14.31 -30.49
CA ASN A 84 -32.19 13.41 -30.39
C ASN A 84 -31.04 13.84 -31.34
N ILE A 85 -31.35 14.39 -32.51
CA ILE A 85 -30.35 14.97 -33.42
C ILE A 85 -29.69 16.20 -32.78
N ALA A 86 -30.47 17.10 -32.17
CA ALA A 86 -29.92 18.25 -31.42
C ALA A 86 -29.10 17.84 -30.19
N ALA A 87 -29.36 16.66 -29.61
CA ALA A 87 -28.52 16.06 -28.58
C ALA A 87 -27.19 15.54 -29.17
N VAL A 88 -27.25 14.74 -30.24
CA VAL A 88 -26.10 14.09 -30.88
C VAL A 88 -25.12 15.07 -31.53
N VAL A 89 -25.62 16.11 -32.22
CA VAL A 89 -24.80 17.04 -33.02
C VAL A 89 -23.75 17.80 -32.19
N PHE A 90 -24.04 18.04 -30.91
CA PHE A 90 -23.07 18.60 -29.95
C PHE A 90 -21.77 17.78 -29.87
N PHE A 91 -21.88 16.45 -29.80
CA PHE A 91 -20.71 15.59 -29.63
C PHE A 91 -19.78 15.57 -30.84
N ILE A 92 -20.26 15.91 -32.05
CA ILE A 92 -19.47 15.78 -33.28
C ILE A 92 -18.22 16.66 -33.23
N LEU A 93 -18.37 17.99 -33.05
CA LEU A 93 -17.20 18.87 -32.93
C LEU A 93 -16.50 18.75 -31.58
N TYR A 94 -17.22 18.36 -30.52
CA TYR A 94 -16.62 18.13 -29.20
C TYR A 94 -15.48 17.10 -29.30
N ILE A 95 -15.78 15.92 -29.86
CA ILE A 95 -14.83 14.81 -30.04
C ILE A 95 -13.60 15.24 -30.86
N PHE A 96 -13.79 15.98 -31.96
CA PHE A 96 -12.68 16.43 -32.81
C PHE A 96 -11.84 17.55 -32.19
N ALA A 97 -12.45 18.42 -31.37
CA ALA A 97 -11.78 19.59 -30.80
C ALA A 97 -11.04 19.31 -29.48
N GLU A 98 -11.37 18.22 -28.77
CA GLU A 98 -10.71 17.82 -27.51
C GLU A 98 -9.18 17.71 -27.65
N VAL A 99 -8.68 16.94 -28.62
CA VAL A 99 -7.23 16.73 -28.81
C VAL A 99 -6.50 18.01 -29.23
N PRO A 100 -6.93 18.77 -30.25
CA PRO A 100 -6.36 20.09 -30.56
C PRO A 100 -6.38 21.06 -29.38
N SER A 101 -7.48 21.12 -28.63
CA SER A 101 -7.61 22.03 -27.50
C SER A 101 -6.63 21.69 -26.36
N ASN A 102 -6.41 20.40 -26.07
CA ASN A 102 -5.45 20.00 -25.05
C ASN A 102 -3.98 20.20 -25.49
N ILE A 103 -3.71 20.21 -26.79
CA ILE A 103 -2.41 20.64 -27.34
C ILE A 103 -2.22 22.14 -27.13
N ILE A 104 -3.24 22.97 -27.40
CA ILE A 104 -3.19 24.42 -27.19
C ILE A 104 -3.03 24.77 -25.70
N LEU A 105 -3.66 24.02 -24.78
CA LEU A 105 -3.50 24.18 -23.33
C LEU A 105 -2.02 24.17 -22.90
N LYS A 106 -1.23 23.26 -23.46
CA LYS A 106 0.22 23.16 -23.18
C LYS A 106 1.03 24.32 -23.77
N LEU A 107 0.56 24.94 -24.84
CA LEU A 107 1.22 26.06 -25.51
C LEU A 107 0.85 27.43 -24.90
N TYR A 108 -0.40 27.60 -24.43
CA TYR A 108 -0.97 28.92 -24.07
C TYR A 108 -1.20 29.15 -22.57
N ARG A 109 -0.81 28.17 -21.74
CA ARG A 109 -0.91 28.09 -20.27
C ARG A 109 -2.33 27.87 -19.71
N PRO A 110 -2.46 27.11 -18.59
CA PRO A 110 -3.77 26.78 -18.01
C PRO A 110 -4.62 27.95 -17.52
N SER A 111 -4.04 28.96 -16.87
CA SER A 111 -4.78 30.10 -16.30
C SER A 111 -5.49 30.97 -17.34
N ARG A 112 -5.10 30.85 -18.62
CA ARG A 112 -5.68 31.59 -19.73
C ARG A 112 -6.58 30.71 -20.58
N TRP A 113 -6.10 29.53 -20.97
CA TRP A 113 -6.83 28.69 -21.93
C TRP A 113 -8.14 28.12 -21.37
N LEU A 114 -8.16 27.65 -20.12
CA LEU A 114 -9.38 27.11 -19.51
C LEU A 114 -10.46 28.19 -19.28
N PRO A 115 -10.13 29.40 -18.79
CA PRO A 115 -11.09 30.50 -18.75
C PRO A 115 -11.52 31.03 -20.12
N ILE A 116 -10.65 31.05 -21.15
CA ILE A 116 -11.03 31.41 -22.53
C ILE A 116 -12.07 30.43 -23.08
N ILE A 117 -11.87 29.12 -22.90
CA ILE A 117 -12.84 28.06 -23.23
C ILE A 117 -14.19 28.35 -22.56
N MET A 118 -14.17 28.71 -21.27
CA MET A 118 -15.38 28.92 -20.48
C MET A 118 -16.12 30.23 -20.81
N VAL A 119 -15.41 31.32 -21.12
CA VAL A 119 -16.05 32.54 -21.67
C VAL A 119 -16.65 32.25 -23.05
N ALA A 120 -15.95 31.49 -23.90
CA ALA A 120 -16.44 31.15 -25.24
C ALA A 120 -17.69 30.25 -25.20
N TRP A 121 -17.70 29.19 -24.37
CA TRP A 121 -18.89 28.35 -24.21
C TRP A 121 -20.01 29.12 -23.50
N GLY A 122 -19.71 29.88 -22.43
CA GLY A 122 -20.70 30.66 -21.69
C GLY A 122 -21.40 31.70 -22.56
N LEU A 123 -20.67 32.33 -23.49
CA LEU A 123 -21.24 33.21 -24.50
C LEU A 123 -22.19 32.45 -25.44
N VAL A 124 -21.79 31.29 -25.97
CA VAL A 124 -22.66 30.47 -26.83
C VAL A 124 -23.90 30.00 -26.07
N ALA A 125 -23.75 29.53 -24.83
CA ALA A 125 -24.85 29.11 -23.96
C ALA A 125 -25.82 30.26 -23.69
N THR A 126 -25.32 31.45 -23.35
CA THR A 126 -26.15 32.66 -23.18
C THR A 126 -26.93 32.98 -24.45
N LEU A 127 -26.27 32.92 -25.61
CA LEU A 127 -26.91 33.18 -26.92
C LEU A 127 -27.96 32.12 -27.32
N MET A 128 -27.98 30.94 -26.68
CA MET A 128 -29.04 29.94 -26.91
C MET A 128 -30.43 30.43 -26.48
N CYS A 129 -30.54 31.42 -25.57
CA CYS A 129 -31.82 32.01 -25.21
C CYS A 129 -32.52 32.74 -26.39
N LEU A 130 -31.76 33.14 -27.41
CA LEU A 130 -32.27 33.85 -28.59
C LEU A 130 -32.72 32.91 -29.72
N VAL A 131 -32.61 31.58 -29.50
CA VAL A 131 -32.98 30.58 -30.50
C VAL A 131 -34.50 30.46 -30.59
N ASN A 132 -35.03 30.61 -31.81
CA ASN A 132 -36.46 30.48 -32.11
C ASN A 132 -36.74 29.47 -33.24
N THR A 133 -35.73 28.72 -33.69
CA THR A 133 -35.89 27.69 -34.73
C THR A 133 -35.05 26.44 -34.46
N TYR A 134 -35.50 25.29 -34.97
CA TYR A 134 -34.74 24.03 -34.91
C TYR A 134 -33.33 24.16 -35.51
N GLN A 135 -33.18 24.88 -36.62
CA GLN A 135 -31.89 25.13 -37.26
C GLN A 135 -30.97 25.98 -36.37
N GLY A 136 -31.50 27.01 -35.70
CA GLY A 136 -30.75 27.80 -34.72
C GLY A 136 -30.27 26.95 -33.54
N LEU A 137 -31.10 26.00 -33.07
CA LEU A 137 -30.72 25.05 -32.03
C LEU A 137 -29.57 24.13 -32.51
N LEU A 138 -29.63 23.60 -33.73
CA LEU A 138 -28.53 22.78 -34.26
C LEU A 138 -27.22 23.57 -34.37
N ILE A 139 -27.27 24.79 -34.90
CA ILE A 139 -26.07 25.63 -35.10
C ILE A 139 -25.43 25.98 -33.75
N THR A 140 -26.21 26.44 -32.78
CA THR A 140 -25.70 26.75 -31.43
C THR A 140 -25.13 25.52 -30.74
N ARG A 141 -25.75 24.34 -30.90
CA ARG A 141 -25.23 23.07 -30.35
C ARG A 141 -23.90 22.63 -30.99
N VAL A 142 -23.68 22.88 -32.28
CA VAL A 142 -22.38 22.67 -32.95
C VAL A 142 -21.30 23.56 -32.34
N PHE A 143 -21.58 24.86 -32.18
CA PHE A 143 -20.62 25.81 -31.61
C PHE A 143 -20.37 25.58 -30.11
N LEU A 144 -21.39 25.16 -29.36
CA LEU A 144 -21.23 24.78 -27.95
C LEU A 144 -20.31 23.56 -27.83
N GLY A 145 -20.51 22.54 -28.68
CA GLY A 145 -19.63 21.38 -28.75
C GLY A 145 -18.18 21.74 -29.05
N LEU A 146 -17.94 22.64 -30.01
CA LEU A 146 -16.62 23.14 -30.36
C LEU A 146 -15.95 23.93 -29.21
N THR A 147 -16.71 24.77 -28.52
CA THR A 147 -16.17 25.67 -27.47
C THR A 147 -15.95 24.98 -26.14
N GLU A 148 -16.82 24.06 -25.73
CA GLU A 148 -16.74 23.35 -24.44
C GLU A 148 -15.70 22.21 -24.43
N ALA A 149 -15.32 21.67 -25.61
CA ALA A 149 -14.51 20.47 -25.78
C ALA A 149 -13.28 20.37 -24.85
N GLY A 150 -12.47 21.43 -24.78
CA GLY A 150 -11.19 21.40 -24.05
C GLY A 150 -11.31 21.29 -22.54
N MET A 151 -12.47 21.58 -21.96
CA MET A 151 -12.58 21.81 -20.51
C MET A 151 -12.28 20.54 -19.68
N PHE A 152 -12.91 19.43 -20.03
CA PHE A 152 -12.79 18.18 -19.27
C PHE A 152 -11.40 17.53 -19.37
N PRO A 153 -10.85 17.24 -20.57
CA PRO A 153 -9.47 16.76 -20.67
C PRO A 153 -8.44 17.77 -20.15
N GLY A 154 -8.72 19.07 -20.30
CA GLY A 154 -7.84 20.14 -19.86
C GLY A 154 -7.66 20.20 -18.35
N VAL A 155 -8.74 20.12 -17.56
CA VAL A 155 -8.60 20.04 -16.09
C VAL A 155 -7.96 18.73 -15.65
N ASN A 156 -8.29 17.59 -16.28
CA ASN A 156 -7.65 16.32 -15.94
C ASN A 156 -6.13 16.34 -16.20
N TYR A 157 -5.71 16.95 -17.32
CA TYR A 157 -4.30 17.16 -17.62
C TYR A 157 -3.65 18.16 -16.66
N TYR A 158 -4.32 19.28 -16.35
CA TYR A 158 -3.89 20.25 -15.35
C TYR A 158 -3.63 19.61 -13.98
N LEU A 159 -4.58 18.85 -13.43
CA LEU A 159 -4.39 18.14 -12.16
C LEU A 159 -3.18 17.17 -12.23
N SER A 160 -2.94 16.55 -13.37
CA SER A 160 -1.76 15.68 -13.57
C SER A 160 -0.40 16.42 -13.59
N MET A 161 -0.39 17.76 -13.70
CA MET A 161 0.82 18.58 -13.54
C MET A 161 1.13 18.90 -12.07
N TRP A 162 0.10 19.00 -11.22
CA TRP A 162 0.24 19.48 -9.84
C TRP A 162 0.30 18.37 -8.79
N TYR A 163 -0.20 17.17 -9.11
CA TYR A 163 -0.28 16.04 -8.18
C TYR A 163 0.51 14.81 -8.67
N PRO A 164 1.24 14.10 -7.79
CA PRO A 164 1.87 12.81 -8.11
C PRO A 164 0.83 11.75 -8.51
N ARG A 165 1.23 10.77 -9.32
CA ARG A 165 0.34 9.68 -9.80
C ARG A 165 -0.35 8.90 -8.68
N ALA A 166 0.29 8.79 -7.52
CA ALA A 166 -0.23 8.07 -6.36
C ALA A 166 -1.45 8.76 -5.69
N ASP A 167 -1.53 10.09 -5.77
CA ASP A 167 -2.52 10.91 -5.04
C ASP A 167 -3.58 11.52 -5.97
N LEU A 168 -3.53 11.19 -7.26
CA LEU A 168 -4.29 11.86 -8.33
C LEU A 168 -5.78 11.49 -8.35
N ALA A 169 -6.18 10.26 -7.96
CA ALA A 169 -7.56 9.82 -8.17
C ALA A 169 -8.56 10.50 -7.22
N THR A 170 -8.17 10.82 -5.99
CA THR A 170 -9.00 11.62 -5.07
C THR A 170 -9.30 13.00 -5.66
N ARG A 171 -8.32 13.63 -6.31
CA ARG A 171 -8.48 14.98 -6.88
C ARG A 171 -9.36 14.97 -8.11
N ILE A 172 -9.17 13.98 -9.00
CA ILE A 172 -10.06 13.78 -10.15
C ILE A 172 -11.47 13.39 -9.67
N ALA A 173 -11.61 12.62 -8.60
CA ALA A 173 -12.92 12.25 -8.03
C ALA A 173 -13.66 13.43 -7.39
N LEU A 174 -12.96 14.30 -6.65
CA LEU A 174 -13.52 15.54 -6.10
C LEU A 174 -13.98 16.47 -7.23
N PHE A 175 -13.14 16.69 -8.24
CA PHE A 175 -13.50 17.42 -9.46
C PHE A 175 -14.73 16.80 -10.14
N TYR A 176 -14.74 15.48 -10.36
CA TYR A 176 -15.83 14.79 -11.05
C TYR A 176 -17.15 14.79 -10.27
N SER A 177 -17.09 14.85 -8.93
CA SER A 177 -18.26 14.84 -8.06
C SER A 177 -19.21 16.02 -8.30
N SER A 178 -18.72 17.13 -8.89
CA SER A 178 -19.61 18.25 -9.24
C SER A 178 -20.58 17.94 -10.37
N ALA A 179 -20.30 16.97 -11.25
CA ALA A 179 -21.28 16.47 -12.22
C ALA A 179 -22.47 15.79 -11.53
N THR A 180 -22.21 14.98 -10.50
CA THR A 180 -23.28 14.37 -9.70
C THR A 180 -24.06 15.38 -8.87
N LEU A 181 -23.42 16.45 -8.37
CA LEU A 181 -24.09 17.54 -7.68
C LEU A 181 -24.97 18.37 -8.63
N ALA A 182 -24.45 18.71 -9.82
CA ALA A 182 -25.22 19.39 -10.86
C ALA A 182 -26.45 18.56 -11.29
N GLY A 183 -26.31 17.23 -11.43
CA GLY A 183 -27.45 16.34 -11.68
C GLY A 183 -28.51 16.34 -10.57
N ALA A 184 -28.10 16.42 -9.30
CA ALA A 184 -29.03 16.46 -8.16
C ALA A 184 -29.79 17.80 -8.01
N PHE A 185 -29.18 18.93 -8.37
CA PHE A 185 -29.77 20.27 -8.13
C PHE A 185 -30.27 20.99 -9.40
N GLY A 186 -29.77 20.64 -10.59
CA GLY A 186 -30.06 21.36 -11.84
C GLY A 186 -31.55 21.38 -12.21
N GLY A 187 -32.28 20.28 -12.00
CA GLY A 187 -33.74 20.25 -12.24
C GLY A 187 -34.53 21.17 -11.30
N ILE A 188 -34.04 21.41 -10.08
CA ILE A 188 -34.67 22.34 -9.12
C ILE A 188 -34.39 23.78 -9.53
N LEU A 189 -33.14 24.08 -9.92
CA LEU A 189 -32.75 25.41 -10.42
C LEU A 189 -33.56 25.79 -11.66
N ALA A 190 -33.66 24.88 -12.64
CA ALA A 190 -34.45 25.07 -13.85
C ALA A 190 -35.94 25.31 -13.55
N TYR A 191 -36.56 24.58 -12.63
CA TYR A 191 -37.97 24.78 -12.24
C TYR A 191 -38.23 26.18 -11.61
N VAL A 192 -37.24 26.73 -10.90
CA VAL A 192 -37.34 28.09 -10.34
C VAL A 192 -37.21 29.13 -11.45
N ILE A 193 -36.26 28.97 -12.37
CA ILE A 193 -36.04 29.87 -13.50
C ILE A 193 -37.22 29.85 -14.49
N GLU A 194 -37.85 28.68 -14.71
CA GLU A 194 -39.04 28.52 -15.55
C GLU A 194 -40.21 29.44 -15.11
N LYS A 195 -40.28 29.84 -13.84
CA LYS A 195 -41.30 30.80 -13.35
C LYS A 195 -41.15 32.22 -13.91
N MET A 196 -40.08 32.49 -14.65
CA MET A 196 -39.87 33.75 -15.39
C MET A 196 -40.50 33.74 -16.80
N ASP A 197 -41.29 32.72 -17.15
CA ASP A 197 -42.01 32.66 -18.43
C ASP A 197 -42.82 33.93 -18.72
N GLY A 198 -42.66 34.46 -19.94
CA GLY A 198 -43.26 35.72 -20.39
C GLY A 198 -42.53 36.99 -19.92
N LEU A 199 -41.62 36.90 -18.95
CA LEU A 199 -40.84 38.06 -18.50
C LEU A 199 -39.85 38.48 -19.60
N GLY A 200 -39.86 39.76 -19.97
CA GLY A 200 -39.02 40.29 -21.06
C GLY A 200 -39.38 39.78 -22.46
N GLY A 201 -40.51 39.08 -22.62
CA GLY A 201 -40.91 38.48 -23.91
C GLY A 201 -40.16 37.18 -24.26
N LEU A 202 -39.44 36.59 -23.30
CA LEU A 202 -38.77 35.30 -23.44
C LEU A 202 -39.60 34.19 -22.77
N HIS A 203 -39.52 32.99 -23.34
CA HIS A 203 -40.11 31.78 -22.74
C HIS A 203 -39.28 31.30 -21.54
N GLY A 204 -39.92 30.60 -20.59
CA GLY A 204 -39.27 30.11 -19.37
C GLY A 204 -37.99 29.29 -19.63
N TRP A 205 -37.96 28.48 -20.70
CA TRP A 205 -36.76 27.73 -21.08
C TRP A 205 -35.63 28.59 -21.65
N GLN A 206 -35.92 29.73 -22.26
CA GLN A 206 -34.91 30.67 -22.76
C GLN A 206 -34.18 31.36 -21.59
N TRP A 207 -34.91 31.64 -20.49
CA TRP A 207 -34.30 32.19 -19.27
C TRP A 207 -33.29 31.24 -18.61
N ILE A 208 -33.48 29.92 -18.69
CA ILE A 208 -32.52 28.92 -18.18
C ILE A 208 -31.15 29.13 -18.86
N PHE A 209 -31.12 29.10 -20.19
CA PHE A 209 -29.88 29.32 -20.96
C PHE A 209 -29.28 30.72 -20.74
N CYS A 210 -30.13 31.74 -20.60
CA CYS A 210 -29.68 33.12 -20.40
C CYS A 210 -28.98 33.32 -19.06
N LEU A 211 -29.60 32.90 -17.95
CA LEU A 211 -29.10 33.13 -16.60
C LEU A 211 -27.90 32.23 -16.28
N GLU A 212 -27.97 30.94 -16.63
CA GLU A 212 -26.88 30.01 -16.34
C GLU A 212 -25.65 30.30 -17.21
N GLY A 213 -25.84 30.59 -18.51
CA GLY A 213 -24.76 31.04 -19.39
C GLY A 213 -24.09 32.34 -18.92
N LEU A 214 -24.88 33.31 -18.43
CA LEU A 214 -24.35 34.56 -17.89
C LEU A 214 -23.57 34.35 -16.58
N ALA A 215 -24.08 33.50 -15.68
CA ALA A 215 -23.38 33.11 -14.46
C ALA A 215 -22.05 32.39 -14.77
N THR A 216 -22.06 31.47 -15.74
CA THR A 216 -20.87 30.81 -16.29
C THR A 216 -19.85 31.85 -16.78
N MET A 217 -20.26 32.84 -17.59
CA MET A 217 -19.34 33.90 -18.06
C MET A 217 -18.74 34.72 -16.90
N ILE A 218 -19.54 35.15 -15.92
CA ILE A 218 -19.06 35.93 -14.78
C ILE A 218 -18.00 35.15 -13.99
N ILE A 219 -18.25 33.87 -13.73
CA ILE A 219 -17.32 32.99 -13.00
C ILE A 219 -16.06 32.70 -13.85
N ALA A 220 -16.19 32.56 -15.17
CA ALA A 220 -15.06 32.44 -16.09
C ALA A 220 -14.14 33.67 -16.07
N PHE A 221 -14.71 34.89 -16.02
CA PHE A 221 -13.91 36.11 -15.86
C PHE A 221 -13.13 36.13 -14.54
N GLY A 222 -13.72 35.63 -13.44
CA GLY A 222 -13.01 35.43 -12.17
C GLY A 222 -11.89 34.38 -12.26
N ALA A 223 -12.09 33.30 -13.02
CA ALA A 223 -11.14 32.21 -13.15
C ALA A 223 -9.77 32.62 -13.72
N PHE A 224 -9.71 33.66 -14.57
CA PHE A 224 -8.43 34.22 -15.05
C PHE A 224 -7.50 34.72 -13.94
N PHE A 225 -8.06 35.13 -12.80
CA PHE A 225 -7.30 35.65 -11.65
C PHE A 225 -7.09 34.60 -10.55
N LEU A 226 -7.94 33.57 -10.51
CA LEU A 226 -7.93 32.53 -9.48
C LEU A 226 -7.16 31.26 -9.88
N MET A 227 -6.96 31.01 -11.17
CA MET A 227 -6.20 29.84 -11.64
C MET A 227 -4.69 30.10 -11.68
N HIS A 228 -3.91 29.16 -11.16
CA HIS A 228 -2.44 29.17 -11.22
C HIS A 228 -1.92 28.34 -12.40
N ASP A 229 -0.81 28.74 -13.03
CA ASP A 229 -0.27 28.05 -14.21
C ASP A 229 0.47 26.75 -13.86
N TYR A 230 1.62 26.86 -13.17
CA TYR A 230 2.56 25.75 -12.93
C TYR A 230 3.11 25.79 -11.49
N PRO A 231 3.54 24.64 -10.92
CA PRO A 231 4.17 24.55 -9.60
C PRO A 231 5.33 25.54 -9.41
N GLU A 232 6.17 25.71 -10.43
CA GLU A 232 7.34 26.59 -10.44
C GLU A 232 7.00 28.08 -10.29
N THR A 233 5.79 28.50 -10.71
CA THR A 233 5.35 29.91 -10.70
C THR A 233 4.27 30.21 -9.67
N ALA A 234 3.94 29.25 -8.80
CA ALA A 234 2.90 29.36 -7.79
C ALA A 234 3.24 30.43 -6.74
N SER A 235 2.43 31.49 -6.66
CA SER A 235 2.61 32.59 -5.69
C SER A 235 2.19 32.24 -4.26
N PHE A 236 1.33 31.24 -4.08
CA PHE A 236 0.85 30.80 -2.77
C PHE A 236 1.81 29.81 -2.06
N LEU A 237 2.81 29.28 -2.77
CA LEU A 237 3.85 28.41 -2.21
C LEU A 237 5.04 29.24 -1.72
N THR A 238 5.55 28.89 -0.54
CA THR A 238 6.86 29.36 -0.07
C THR A 238 7.98 28.70 -0.88
N GLU A 239 9.19 29.28 -0.86
CA GLU A 239 10.33 28.75 -1.64
C GLU A 239 10.62 27.27 -1.29
N LYS A 240 10.67 26.95 0.01
CA LYS A 240 10.86 25.57 0.48
C LYS A 240 9.75 24.64 -0.02
N GLU A 241 8.47 25.04 0.07
CA GLU A 241 7.35 24.24 -0.44
C GLU A 241 7.41 24.04 -1.97
N ARG A 242 7.83 25.07 -2.72
CA ARG A 242 7.99 25.01 -4.18
C ARG A 242 9.09 24.04 -4.59
N CYS A 243 10.29 24.19 -4.03
CA CYS A 243 11.41 23.28 -4.29
C CYS A 243 11.03 21.82 -3.97
N ASN A 244 10.39 21.59 -2.82
CA ASN A 244 9.90 20.29 -2.40
C ASN A 244 8.85 19.69 -3.36
N LEU A 245 7.90 20.51 -3.85
CA LEU A 245 6.89 20.08 -4.82
C LEU A 245 7.49 19.74 -6.18
N VAL A 246 8.38 20.60 -6.70
CA VAL A 246 9.04 20.40 -7.99
C VAL A 246 9.94 19.15 -7.95
N TRP A 247 10.66 18.93 -6.85
CA TRP A 247 11.44 17.71 -6.63
C TRP A 247 10.54 16.45 -6.62
N LEU A 248 9.43 16.49 -5.86
CA LEU A 248 8.47 15.38 -5.78
C LEU A 248 7.90 15.00 -7.15
N LEU A 249 7.53 15.99 -7.96
CA LEU A 249 6.96 15.79 -9.31
C LEU A 249 8.02 15.35 -10.33
N LYS A 250 9.26 15.85 -10.25
CA LYS A 250 10.39 15.37 -11.08
C LYS A 250 10.72 13.89 -10.80
N ASN A 251 10.70 13.50 -9.53
CA ASN A 251 10.95 12.11 -9.12
C ASN A 251 9.82 11.16 -9.59
N ASP A 252 8.55 11.52 -9.38
CA ASP A 252 7.37 10.75 -9.84
C ASP A 252 7.28 10.66 -11.39
N SER A 253 7.89 11.60 -12.12
CA SER A 253 7.97 11.59 -13.58
C SER A 253 9.23 10.91 -14.14
N GLN A 254 10.15 10.41 -13.31
CA GLN A 254 11.43 9.82 -13.71
C GLN A 254 12.23 10.72 -14.70
N ASN A 255 12.17 12.04 -14.52
CA ASN A 255 12.76 13.04 -15.43
C ASN A 255 12.32 12.97 -16.91
N LEU A 256 11.24 12.26 -17.26
CA LEU A 256 10.74 12.14 -18.64
C LEU A 256 10.51 13.51 -19.33
N ALA A 257 10.52 13.52 -20.66
CA ALA A 257 10.42 14.75 -21.44
C ALA A 257 9.16 15.60 -21.08
N THR A 258 9.42 16.84 -20.66
CA THR A 258 8.41 17.87 -20.31
C THR A 258 8.26 18.95 -21.39
N HIS A 259 9.18 19.01 -22.35
CA HIS A 259 9.17 19.96 -23.46
C HIS A 259 8.13 19.58 -24.53
N TYR A 260 7.73 20.57 -25.33
CA TYR A 260 6.86 20.35 -26.48
C TYR A 260 7.68 19.85 -27.69
N ASP A 261 7.34 18.67 -28.19
CA ASP A 261 7.73 18.18 -29.51
C ASP A 261 6.52 17.49 -30.16
N PHE A 262 6.26 17.81 -31.43
CA PHE A 262 5.22 17.16 -32.24
C PHE A 262 5.42 15.63 -32.36
N ARG A 263 6.66 15.15 -32.21
CA ARG A 263 6.96 13.71 -32.12
C ARG A 263 6.17 13.03 -30.99
N PHE A 264 5.99 13.68 -29.83
CA PHE A 264 5.22 13.11 -28.72
C PHE A 264 3.70 13.05 -29.01
N VAL A 265 3.18 14.01 -29.79
CA VAL A 265 1.80 13.96 -30.31
C VAL A 265 1.62 12.76 -31.23
N LEU A 266 2.57 12.54 -32.15
CA LEU A 266 2.53 11.39 -33.04
C LEU A 266 2.75 10.04 -32.31
N GLN A 267 3.53 10.03 -31.22
CA GLN A 267 3.66 8.86 -30.33
C GLN A 267 2.35 8.54 -29.61
N ALA A 268 1.56 9.54 -29.18
CA ALA A 268 0.24 9.33 -28.59
C ALA A 268 -0.76 8.78 -29.62
N LEU A 269 -0.88 9.43 -30.79
CA LEU A 269 -1.82 9.03 -31.84
C LEU A 269 -1.56 7.61 -32.38
N LYS A 270 -0.29 7.17 -32.41
CA LYS A 270 0.12 5.82 -32.82
C LYS A 270 0.13 4.78 -31.69
N ASP A 271 -0.25 5.14 -30.47
CA ASP A 271 -0.24 4.18 -29.36
C ASP A 271 -1.52 3.33 -29.32
N TYR A 272 -1.43 2.09 -29.79
CA TYR A 272 -2.53 1.13 -29.73
C TYR A 272 -3.06 0.91 -28.30
N ARG A 273 -2.24 1.12 -27.26
CA ARG A 273 -2.66 0.98 -25.86
C ARG A 273 -3.61 2.11 -25.47
N ALA A 274 -3.37 3.33 -25.95
CA ALA A 274 -4.29 4.45 -25.77
C ALA A 274 -5.64 4.16 -26.44
N TRP A 275 -5.63 3.63 -27.68
CA TRP A 275 -6.86 3.25 -28.38
C TRP A 275 -7.65 2.11 -27.70
N ILE A 276 -6.97 1.10 -27.14
CA ILE A 276 -7.63 0.04 -26.35
C ILE A 276 -8.23 0.62 -25.05
N GLN A 277 -7.50 1.50 -24.36
CA GLN A 277 -8.00 2.21 -23.18
C GLN A 277 -9.20 3.10 -23.51
N SER A 278 -9.21 3.79 -24.67
CA SER A 278 -10.36 4.53 -25.18
C SER A 278 -11.57 3.63 -25.43
N GLY A 279 -11.39 2.47 -26.08
CA GLY A 279 -12.47 1.52 -26.31
C GLY A 279 -13.10 1.00 -25.02
N MET A 280 -12.28 0.60 -24.06
CA MET A 280 -12.74 0.16 -22.73
C MET A 280 -13.44 1.28 -21.94
N PHE A 281 -13.05 2.55 -22.14
CA PHE A 281 -13.68 3.70 -21.50
C PHE A 281 -15.05 4.05 -22.11
N ILE A 282 -15.24 3.88 -23.42
CA ILE A 282 -16.58 3.97 -24.06
C ILE A 282 -17.56 3.02 -23.36
N GLY A 283 -17.13 1.81 -22.98
CA GLY A 283 -17.96 0.85 -22.25
C GLY A 283 -18.37 1.29 -20.83
N LEU A 284 -17.66 2.24 -20.21
CA LEU A 284 -18.05 2.89 -18.96
C LEU A 284 -18.89 4.16 -19.19
N VAL A 285 -18.67 4.84 -20.32
CA VAL A 285 -19.30 6.12 -20.65
C VAL A 285 -20.67 5.99 -21.33
N VAL A 286 -20.97 4.88 -22.03
CA VAL A 286 -22.36 4.61 -22.47
C VAL A 286 -23.30 4.46 -21.25
N PRO A 287 -22.98 3.66 -20.21
CA PRO A 287 -23.77 3.56 -18.98
C PRO A 287 -23.89 4.85 -18.18
N ILE A 288 -22.86 5.72 -18.15
CA ILE A 288 -22.95 6.96 -17.37
C ILE A 288 -23.83 8.01 -18.04
N TYR A 289 -23.77 8.14 -19.36
CA TYR A 289 -24.70 9.00 -20.10
C TYR A 289 -26.13 8.42 -20.07
N ALA A 290 -26.29 7.10 -20.08
CA ALA A 290 -27.58 6.46 -19.87
C ALA A 290 -28.19 6.81 -18.50
N VAL A 291 -27.40 6.73 -17.42
CA VAL A 291 -27.79 7.19 -16.07
C VAL A 291 -28.13 8.68 -16.09
N ALA A 292 -27.22 9.54 -16.56
CA ALA A 292 -27.34 10.99 -16.47
C ALA A 292 -28.50 11.57 -17.29
N LEU A 293 -28.80 11.00 -18.46
CA LEU A 293 -29.83 11.51 -19.37
C LEU A 293 -31.21 10.88 -19.16
N PHE A 294 -31.29 9.65 -18.62
CA PHE A 294 -32.53 8.88 -18.58
C PHE A 294 -33.00 8.43 -17.19
N ILE A 295 -32.26 8.68 -16.09
CA ILE A 295 -32.77 8.40 -14.73
C ILE A 295 -34.17 8.99 -14.47
N PRO A 296 -34.47 10.27 -14.82
CA PRO A 296 -35.81 10.83 -14.61
C PRO A 296 -36.88 10.04 -15.38
N THR A 297 -36.62 9.71 -16.64
CA THR A 297 -37.52 8.92 -17.50
C THR A 297 -37.74 7.52 -16.95
N ILE A 298 -36.66 6.82 -16.57
CA ILE A 298 -36.71 5.46 -16.00
C ILE A 298 -37.56 5.45 -14.73
N ILE A 299 -37.41 6.46 -13.85
CA ILE A 299 -38.20 6.55 -12.62
C ILE A 299 -39.66 6.93 -12.91
N ASN A 300 -39.92 7.80 -13.89
CA ASN A 300 -41.30 8.20 -14.22
C ASN A 300 -42.13 7.01 -14.73
N GLU A 301 -41.55 6.17 -15.57
CA GLU A 301 -42.16 4.94 -16.11
C GLU A 301 -42.43 3.87 -15.02
N LEU A 302 -41.97 4.07 -13.78
CA LEU A 302 -42.36 3.26 -12.62
C LEU A 302 -43.73 3.68 -12.03
N GLY A 303 -44.39 4.69 -12.60
CA GLY A 303 -45.71 5.18 -12.19
C GLY A 303 -45.70 6.26 -11.10
N PHE A 304 -44.56 6.90 -10.85
CA PHE A 304 -44.48 8.05 -9.95
C PHE A 304 -44.96 9.35 -10.64
N SER A 305 -45.53 10.28 -9.86
CA SER A 305 -45.85 11.62 -10.38
C SER A 305 -44.58 12.34 -10.84
N VAL A 306 -44.71 13.34 -11.73
CA VAL A 306 -43.55 14.10 -12.25
C VAL A 306 -42.73 14.74 -11.12
N VAL A 307 -43.40 15.32 -10.12
CA VAL A 307 -42.74 15.92 -8.94
C VAL A 307 -42.01 14.86 -8.10
N ASN A 308 -42.68 13.74 -7.80
CA ASN A 308 -42.04 12.66 -7.02
C ASN A 308 -40.89 12.02 -7.79
N THR A 309 -40.99 11.91 -9.12
CA THR A 309 -39.94 11.42 -10.01
C THR A 309 -38.68 12.26 -9.83
N GLN A 310 -38.78 13.59 -9.97
CA GLN A 310 -37.63 14.48 -9.84
C GLN A 310 -36.96 14.37 -8.47
N LEU A 311 -37.75 14.37 -7.39
CA LEU A 311 -37.25 14.17 -6.02
C LEU A 311 -36.57 12.81 -5.83
N LEU A 312 -37.09 11.75 -6.44
CA LEU A 312 -36.52 10.40 -6.39
C LEU A 312 -35.21 10.25 -7.19
N THR A 313 -34.88 11.18 -8.09
CA THR A 313 -33.56 11.18 -8.76
C THR A 313 -32.41 11.61 -7.84
N VAL A 314 -32.71 12.43 -6.83
CA VAL A 314 -31.70 13.07 -5.97
C VAL A 314 -30.89 12.04 -5.14
N PRO A 315 -31.49 11.01 -4.49
CA PRO A 315 -30.71 10.05 -3.71
C PRO A 315 -29.70 9.23 -4.54
N PRO A 316 -30.01 8.69 -5.74
CA PRO A 316 -29.02 8.09 -6.63
C PRO A 316 -27.82 9.01 -6.96
N TYR A 317 -28.06 10.29 -7.24
CA TYR A 317 -26.98 11.24 -7.54
C TYR A 317 -26.11 11.56 -6.32
N ILE A 318 -26.72 11.79 -5.15
CA ILE A 318 -25.97 12.04 -3.90
C ILE A 318 -25.16 10.80 -3.49
N ALA A 319 -25.75 9.60 -3.60
CA ALA A 319 -25.03 8.36 -3.32
C ALA A 319 -23.89 8.13 -4.33
N GLY A 320 -24.11 8.41 -5.62
CA GLY A 320 -23.07 8.42 -6.65
C GLY A 320 -21.93 9.39 -6.32
N CYS A 321 -22.24 10.61 -5.89
CA CYS A 321 -21.28 11.63 -5.45
C CYS A 321 -20.39 11.12 -4.30
N VAL A 322 -21.02 10.63 -3.21
CA VAL A 322 -20.31 10.10 -2.05
C VAL A 322 -19.44 8.90 -2.43
N CYS A 323 -19.98 7.93 -3.17
CA CYS A 323 -19.22 6.76 -3.60
C CYS A 323 -18.07 7.12 -4.56
N THR A 324 -18.21 8.18 -5.36
CA THR A 324 -17.16 8.67 -6.26
C THR A 324 -15.97 9.19 -5.46
N ILE A 325 -16.23 10.04 -4.46
CA ILE A 325 -15.20 10.58 -3.57
C ILE A 325 -14.54 9.46 -2.76
N LEU A 326 -15.34 8.57 -2.15
CA LEU A 326 -14.82 7.43 -1.38
C LEU A 326 -13.96 6.49 -2.24
N ALA A 327 -14.39 6.14 -3.45
CA ALA A 327 -13.59 5.31 -4.34
C ALA A 327 -12.28 5.98 -4.73
N GLY A 328 -12.26 7.29 -4.98
CA GLY A 328 -11.02 8.05 -5.21
C GLY A 328 -10.05 7.97 -4.02
N ILE A 329 -10.56 8.21 -2.80
CA ILE A 329 -9.79 8.15 -1.55
C ILE A 329 -9.22 6.74 -1.32
N TYR A 330 -10.05 5.69 -1.35
CA TYR A 330 -9.59 4.32 -1.13
C TYR A 330 -8.67 3.83 -2.27
N SER A 331 -8.91 4.27 -3.51
CA SER A 331 -8.04 4.02 -4.66
C SER A 331 -6.64 4.60 -4.48
N ASP A 332 -6.51 5.83 -3.94
CA ASP A 332 -5.20 6.41 -3.59
C ASP A 332 -4.56 5.73 -2.36
N ILE A 333 -5.33 5.49 -1.28
CA ILE A 333 -4.82 4.88 -0.02
C ILE A 333 -4.23 3.49 -0.26
N HIS A 334 -4.98 2.61 -0.92
CA HIS A 334 -4.51 1.28 -1.27
C HIS A 334 -3.57 1.31 -2.49
N LYS A 335 -3.42 2.48 -3.12
CA LYS A 335 -2.83 2.68 -4.43
C LYS A 335 -3.43 1.76 -5.50
N LEU A 336 -4.67 1.28 -5.38
CA LEU A 336 -5.27 0.38 -6.38
C LEU A 336 -6.22 1.08 -7.35
N ARG A 337 -6.08 0.83 -8.65
CA ARG A 337 -6.89 1.46 -9.70
C ARG A 337 -7.88 0.49 -10.34
N GLY A 338 -7.38 -0.49 -11.10
CA GLY A 338 -8.19 -1.46 -11.85
C GLY A 338 -9.25 -2.22 -11.02
N PRO A 339 -8.97 -2.66 -9.78
CA PRO A 339 -9.98 -3.32 -8.94
C PRO A 339 -11.17 -2.43 -8.58
N TYR A 340 -10.97 -1.13 -8.39
CA TYR A 340 -12.07 -0.18 -8.11
C TYR A 340 -12.91 0.10 -9.37
N VAL A 341 -12.27 0.14 -10.55
CA VAL A 341 -12.98 0.18 -11.84
C VAL A 341 -13.87 -1.05 -12.00
N ILE A 342 -13.32 -2.25 -11.78
CA ILE A 342 -14.07 -3.52 -11.88
C ILE A 342 -15.20 -3.56 -10.85
N GLY A 343 -14.94 -3.18 -9.59
CA GLY A 343 -15.93 -3.18 -8.52
C GLY A 343 -17.12 -2.25 -8.83
N GLY A 344 -16.85 -1.00 -9.22
CA GLY A 344 -17.90 -0.05 -9.61
C GLY A 344 -18.67 -0.52 -10.86
N ALA A 345 -17.96 -0.96 -11.90
CA ALA A 345 -18.58 -1.47 -13.11
C ALA A 345 -19.46 -2.70 -12.84
N PHE A 346 -19.05 -3.59 -11.92
CA PHE A 346 -19.83 -4.75 -11.50
C PHE A 346 -21.08 -4.37 -10.69
N VAL A 347 -20.98 -3.42 -9.77
CA VAL A 347 -22.16 -2.87 -9.05
C VAL A 347 -23.15 -2.25 -10.04
N SER A 348 -22.65 -1.50 -11.03
CA SER A 348 -23.50 -0.93 -12.08
C SER A 348 -24.14 -2.00 -12.96
N LEU A 349 -23.38 -3.05 -13.32
CA LEU A 349 -23.83 -4.19 -14.10
C LEU A 349 -25.00 -4.91 -13.40
N VAL A 350 -24.89 -5.14 -12.08
CA VAL A 350 -25.99 -5.67 -11.27
C VAL A 350 -27.20 -4.75 -11.30
N GLY A 351 -27.00 -3.43 -11.16
CA GLY A 351 -28.09 -2.43 -11.27
C GLY A 351 -28.84 -2.50 -12.60
N TYR A 352 -28.12 -2.60 -13.72
CA TYR A 352 -28.74 -2.76 -15.05
C TYR A 352 -29.37 -4.13 -15.27
N ILE A 353 -28.84 -5.22 -14.70
CA ILE A 353 -29.49 -6.55 -14.73
C ILE A 353 -30.81 -6.52 -13.96
N VAL A 354 -30.87 -5.83 -12.81
CA VAL A 354 -32.11 -5.62 -12.06
C VAL A 354 -33.12 -4.82 -12.89
N LEU A 355 -32.71 -3.70 -13.50
CA LEU A 355 -33.56 -2.91 -14.40
C LEU A 355 -34.08 -3.71 -15.61
N TYR A 356 -33.24 -4.59 -16.19
CA TYR A 356 -33.61 -5.42 -17.33
C TYR A 356 -34.63 -6.53 -16.99
N THR A 357 -34.54 -7.08 -15.78
CA THR A 357 -35.32 -8.27 -15.35
C THR A 357 -36.59 -7.93 -14.58
N GLN A 358 -36.57 -6.90 -13.75
CA GLN A 358 -37.67 -6.56 -12.84
C GLN A 358 -38.76 -5.73 -13.51
N ARG A 359 -39.97 -5.80 -12.94
CA ARG A 359 -41.16 -5.06 -13.42
C ARG A 359 -41.82 -4.21 -12.34
N SER A 360 -41.41 -4.37 -11.09
CA SER A 360 -42.01 -3.72 -9.93
C SER A 360 -41.22 -2.44 -9.58
N PRO A 361 -41.92 -1.33 -9.24
CA PRO A 361 -41.27 -0.04 -8.99
C PRO A 361 -40.11 -0.06 -8.00
N GLY A 362 -40.27 -0.76 -6.86
CA GLY A 362 -39.23 -0.83 -5.81
C GLY A 362 -37.91 -1.43 -6.31
N PRO A 363 -37.88 -2.69 -6.77
CA PRO A 363 -36.67 -3.30 -7.33
C PRO A 363 -36.08 -2.53 -8.52
N SER A 364 -36.89 -1.98 -9.42
CA SER A 364 -36.37 -1.15 -10.53
C SER A 364 -35.73 0.14 -10.05
N TYR A 365 -36.27 0.80 -9.01
CA TYR A 365 -35.64 1.95 -8.37
C TYR A 365 -34.30 1.60 -7.72
N VAL A 366 -34.22 0.46 -7.02
CA VAL A 366 -32.96 -0.08 -6.48
C VAL A 366 -31.96 -0.38 -7.61
N GLY A 367 -32.42 -0.91 -8.74
CA GLY A 367 -31.59 -1.12 -9.93
C GLY A 367 -30.99 0.18 -10.48
N ALA A 368 -31.79 1.25 -10.59
CA ALA A 368 -31.31 2.58 -10.99
C ALA A 368 -30.33 3.18 -9.97
N PHE A 369 -30.58 3.00 -8.68
CA PHE A 369 -29.69 3.44 -7.59
C PHE A 369 -28.33 2.74 -7.67
N LEU A 370 -28.31 1.41 -7.83
CA LEU A 370 -27.08 0.62 -8.01
C LEU A 370 -26.35 0.97 -9.33
N ALA A 371 -27.10 1.21 -10.42
CA ALA A 371 -26.52 1.63 -11.69
C ALA A 371 -25.70 2.93 -11.55
N ALA A 372 -26.28 3.94 -10.87
CA ALA A 372 -25.63 5.21 -10.57
C ALA A 372 -24.43 5.05 -9.62
N VAL A 373 -24.65 4.44 -8.44
CA VAL A 373 -23.61 4.22 -7.41
C VAL A 373 -22.43 3.43 -7.94
N GLY A 374 -22.66 2.48 -8.85
CA GLY A 374 -21.60 1.72 -9.50
C GLY A 374 -20.83 2.51 -10.56
N VAL A 375 -21.51 3.26 -11.45
CA VAL A 375 -20.85 3.85 -12.62
C VAL A 375 -20.07 5.13 -12.33
N PHE A 376 -20.63 6.07 -11.56
CA PHE A 376 -19.99 7.38 -11.30
C PHE A 376 -18.56 7.25 -10.74
N PRO A 377 -18.27 6.33 -9.78
CA PRO A 377 -16.93 6.18 -9.24
C PRO A 377 -15.89 5.62 -10.21
N THR A 378 -16.31 4.89 -11.26
CA THR A 378 -15.36 4.26 -12.19
C THR A 378 -14.61 5.29 -13.03
N ILE A 379 -15.27 6.38 -13.42
CA ILE A 379 -14.73 7.38 -14.35
C ILE A 379 -13.45 8.06 -13.82
N PRO A 380 -13.43 8.70 -12.63
CA PRO A 380 -12.24 9.39 -12.15
C PRO A 380 -11.08 8.42 -11.87
N VAL A 381 -11.38 7.23 -11.33
CA VAL A 381 -10.36 6.20 -11.06
C VAL A 381 -9.76 5.68 -12.37
N TYR A 382 -10.57 5.51 -13.42
CA TYR A 382 -10.10 5.08 -14.73
C TYR A 382 -9.22 6.12 -15.41
N ILE A 383 -9.62 7.41 -15.40
CA ILE A 383 -8.80 8.50 -15.95
C ILE A 383 -7.47 8.61 -15.19
N ALA A 384 -7.49 8.51 -13.86
CA ALA A 384 -6.28 8.47 -13.04
C ALA A 384 -5.38 7.27 -13.41
N TRP A 385 -5.98 6.10 -13.70
CA TRP A 385 -5.23 4.90 -14.12
C TRP A 385 -4.56 5.07 -15.49
N VAL A 386 -5.27 5.61 -16.48
CA VAL A 386 -4.70 5.87 -17.81
C VAL A 386 -3.62 6.94 -17.73
N SER A 387 -3.87 8.05 -17.02
CA SER A 387 -2.88 9.11 -16.76
C SER A 387 -1.60 8.58 -16.10
N SER A 388 -1.72 7.64 -15.16
CA SER A 388 -0.58 6.99 -14.49
C SER A 388 0.22 6.02 -15.37
N ASN A 389 -0.39 5.53 -16.47
CA ASN A 389 0.17 4.55 -17.38
C ASN A 389 0.79 5.17 -18.66
N VAL A 390 0.81 6.50 -18.79
CA VAL A 390 1.41 7.20 -19.93
C VAL A 390 2.58 8.07 -19.45
N GLY A 391 3.77 7.76 -19.94
CA GLY A 391 5.00 8.52 -19.69
C GLY A 391 5.23 9.63 -20.73
N GLY A 392 5.83 10.73 -20.28
CA GLY A 392 6.06 11.94 -21.07
C GLY A 392 4.87 12.90 -20.99
N ASP A 393 5.12 14.15 -20.63
CA ASP A 393 4.05 15.07 -20.23
C ASP A 393 3.12 15.42 -21.40
N MET A 394 3.69 15.75 -22.56
CA MET A 394 2.93 16.04 -23.77
C MET A 394 2.14 14.82 -24.26
N LYS A 395 2.74 13.62 -24.21
CA LYS A 395 2.06 12.37 -24.59
C LYS A 395 0.86 12.11 -23.68
N ARG A 396 1.02 12.28 -22.37
CA ARG A 396 -0.04 12.13 -21.36
C ARG A 396 -1.21 13.08 -21.61
N GLY A 397 -0.95 14.37 -21.87
CA GLY A 397 -1.99 15.33 -22.24
C GLY A 397 -2.79 14.91 -23.48
N VAL A 398 -2.09 14.49 -24.55
CA VAL A 398 -2.77 14.02 -25.77
C VAL A 398 -3.54 12.73 -25.54
N VAL A 399 -3.01 11.76 -24.80
CA VAL A 399 -3.73 10.49 -24.50
C VAL A 399 -4.95 10.73 -23.61
N ILE A 400 -4.91 11.64 -22.63
CA ILE A 400 -6.09 12.02 -21.84
C ILE A 400 -7.19 12.59 -22.76
N ALA A 401 -6.84 13.46 -23.70
CA ALA A 401 -7.82 14.02 -24.64
C ALA A 401 -8.31 13.00 -25.70
N MET A 402 -7.47 12.07 -26.13
CA MET A 402 -7.89 10.94 -26.98
C MET A 402 -8.85 10.01 -26.23
N LEU A 403 -8.59 9.78 -24.94
CA LEU A 403 -9.40 8.93 -24.08
C LEU A 403 -10.81 9.50 -23.95
N THR A 404 -10.93 10.76 -23.55
CA THR A 404 -12.20 11.46 -23.34
C THR A 404 -12.93 11.71 -24.67
N GLY A 405 -12.21 12.11 -25.72
CA GLY A 405 -12.77 12.29 -27.07
C GLY A 405 -13.40 11.02 -27.61
N CYS A 406 -12.71 9.89 -27.52
CA CYS A 406 -13.30 8.61 -27.93
C CYS A 406 -14.50 8.23 -27.04
N ALA A 407 -14.41 8.45 -25.72
CA ALA A 407 -15.51 8.17 -24.79
C ALA A 407 -16.81 8.88 -25.14
N ASN A 408 -16.73 10.09 -25.70
CA ASN A 408 -17.92 10.87 -26.06
C ASN A 408 -18.72 10.30 -27.24
N LEU A 409 -18.17 9.34 -28.00
CA LEU A 409 -18.97 8.46 -28.87
C LEU A 409 -20.03 7.67 -28.07
N GLY A 410 -19.75 7.38 -26.80
CA GLY A 410 -20.70 6.77 -25.87
C GLY A 410 -21.90 7.67 -25.55
N GLY A 411 -21.75 9.00 -25.61
CA GLY A 411 -22.87 9.95 -25.48
C GLY A 411 -23.81 9.91 -26.68
N ILE A 412 -23.25 9.76 -27.89
CA ILE A 412 -24.03 9.54 -29.12
C ILE A 412 -24.81 8.21 -29.02
N CYS A 413 -24.15 7.14 -28.56
CA CYS A 413 -24.79 5.84 -28.37
C CYS A 413 -25.91 5.90 -27.31
N ALA A 414 -25.62 6.43 -26.11
CA ALA A 414 -26.59 6.55 -25.02
C ALA A 414 -27.85 7.34 -25.44
N SER A 415 -27.69 8.39 -26.25
CA SER A 415 -28.78 9.21 -26.78
C SER A 415 -29.72 8.47 -27.76
N LEU A 416 -29.36 7.28 -28.22
CA LEU A 416 -30.07 6.52 -29.26
C LEU A 416 -30.56 5.13 -28.82
N ILE A 417 -30.22 4.66 -27.61
CA ILE A 417 -30.57 3.29 -27.14
C ILE A 417 -31.83 3.21 -26.27
N TYR A 418 -32.32 4.33 -25.73
CA TYR A 418 -33.54 4.40 -24.90
C TYR A 418 -34.77 4.76 -25.76
N LEU A 419 -35.22 3.82 -26.59
CA LEU A 419 -36.32 4.02 -27.56
C LEU A 419 -37.58 3.21 -27.27
N ASP A 420 -37.52 2.23 -26.35
CA ASP A 420 -38.58 1.25 -26.07
C ASP A 420 -39.18 1.37 -24.63
N PRO A 421 -39.90 2.47 -24.31
CA PRO A 421 -40.62 2.59 -23.05
C PRO A 421 -41.72 1.50 -22.95
N PRO A 422 -42.10 1.06 -21.73
CA PRO A 422 -41.58 1.49 -20.43
C PRO A 422 -40.37 0.66 -19.95
N ARG A 423 -39.87 -0.30 -20.74
CA ARG A 423 -38.89 -1.32 -20.26
C ARG A 423 -37.46 -1.11 -20.71
N PHE A 424 -37.22 -0.28 -21.73
CA PHE A 424 -35.90 0.10 -22.23
C PHE A 424 -34.92 -1.07 -22.36
N ARG A 425 -35.37 -2.21 -22.89
CA ARG A 425 -34.58 -3.45 -22.95
C ARG A 425 -33.38 -3.29 -23.85
N LEU A 426 -33.51 -2.52 -24.93
CA LEU A 426 -32.39 -2.19 -25.80
C LEU A 426 -31.34 -1.36 -25.03
N GLY A 427 -31.79 -0.32 -24.32
CA GLY A 427 -30.95 0.53 -23.48
C GLY A 427 -30.23 -0.26 -22.38
N HIS A 428 -30.97 -0.94 -21.52
CA HIS A 428 -30.39 -1.71 -20.41
C HIS A 428 -29.50 -2.87 -20.90
N GLY A 429 -29.90 -3.60 -21.95
CA GLY A 429 -29.10 -4.66 -22.56
C GLY A 429 -27.78 -4.16 -23.16
N THR A 430 -27.79 -3.00 -23.81
CA THR A 430 -26.57 -2.37 -24.33
C THR A 430 -25.61 -1.99 -23.20
N ASN A 431 -26.13 -1.40 -22.12
CA ASN A 431 -25.34 -1.03 -20.94
C ASN A 431 -24.70 -2.25 -20.25
N ILE A 432 -25.43 -3.37 -20.14
CA ILE A 432 -24.90 -4.65 -19.65
C ILE A 432 -23.72 -5.14 -20.51
N GLY A 433 -23.85 -5.09 -21.84
CA GLY A 433 -22.78 -5.45 -22.77
C GLY A 433 -21.54 -4.55 -22.65
N CYS A 434 -21.75 -3.23 -22.61
CA CYS A 434 -20.71 -2.22 -22.44
C CYS A 434 -19.92 -2.41 -21.13
N LEU A 435 -20.62 -2.57 -19.99
CA LEU A 435 -19.98 -2.81 -18.69
C LEU A 435 -19.21 -4.13 -18.65
N SER A 436 -19.79 -5.21 -19.21
CA SER A 436 -19.13 -6.51 -19.30
C SER A 436 -17.83 -6.44 -20.11
N PHE A 437 -17.85 -5.71 -21.22
CA PHE A 437 -16.66 -5.44 -22.04
C PHE A 437 -15.59 -4.66 -21.24
N SER A 438 -15.97 -3.61 -20.52
CA SER A 438 -15.04 -2.85 -19.69
C SER A 438 -14.45 -3.66 -18.52
N ILE A 439 -15.22 -4.56 -17.90
CA ILE A 439 -14.73 -5.44 -16.83
C ILE A 439 -13.70 -6.43 -17.38
N LEU A 440 -14.03 -7.13 -18.46
CA LEU A 440 -13.12 -8.10 -19.10
C LEU A 440 -11.86 -7.41 -19.63
N GLY A 441 -12.02 -6.25 -20.29
CA GLY A 441 -10.93 -5.43 -20.78
C GLY A 441 -10.02 -4.93 -19.66
N THR A 442 -10.56 -4.38 -18.57
CA THR A 442 -9.79 -3.92 -17.41
C THR A 442 -9.00 -5.07 -16.79
N THR A 443 -9.61 -6.25 -16.67
CA THR A 443 -8.94 -7.47 -16.18
C THR A 443 -7.77 -7.88 -17.08
N PHE A 444 -7.99 -7.91 -18.39
CA PHE A 444 -6.95 -8.19 -19.37
C PHE A 444 -5.83 -7.15 -19.36
N ALA A 445 -6.16 -5.86 -19.25
CA ALA A 445 -5.19 -4.77 -19.21
C ALA A 445 -4.30 -4.84 -17.96
N MET A 446 -4.84 -5.19 -16.78
CA MET A 446 -4.03 -5.45 -15.59
C MET A 446 -3.04 -6.61 -15.80
N TRP A 447 -3.51 -7.74 -16.35
CA TRP A 447 -2.63 -8.86 -16.69
C TRP A 447 -1.55 -8.47 -17.70
N TYR A 448 -1.93 -7.73 -18.74
CA TYR A 448 -1.05 -7.34 -19.83
C TYR A 448 0.04 -6.35 -19.38
N TYR A 449 -0.31 -5.33 -18.58
CA TYR A 449 0.68 -4.43 -17.99
C TYR A 449 1.63 -5.18 -17.03
N ASN A 450 1.18 -6.24 -16.35
CA ASN A 450 2.01 -7.07 -15.46
C ASN A 450 3.06 -7.85 -16.22
N ARG A 451 2.66 -8.44 -17.34
CA ARG A 451 3.60 -9.04 -18.28
C ARG A 451 4.63 -8.02 -18.80
N LEU A 452 4.21 -6.77 -19.08
CA LEU A 452 5.12 -5.72 -19.55
C LEU A 452 6.10 -5.23 -18.48
N ASN A 453 5.68 -5.05 -17.22
CA ASN A 453 6.61 -4.66 -16.15
C ASN A 453 7.68 -5.74 -15.94
N LYS A 454 7.27 -7.02 -15.88
CA LYS A 454 8.21 -8.14 -15.77
C LYS A 454 9.17 -8.25 -16.96
N GLN A 455 8.69 -7.96 -18.18
CA GLN A 455 9.56 -7.89 -19.35
C GLN A 455 10.58 -6.77 -19.24
N LYS A 456 10.17 -5.56 -18.83
CA LYS A 456 11.09 -4.42 -18.64
C LYS A 456 12.07 -4.62 -17.51
N GLU A 457 11.66 -5.25 -16.41
CA GLU A 457 12.56 -5.63 -15.32
C GLU A 457 13.62 -6.61 -15.80
N LYS A 458 13.25 -7.57 -16.64
CA LYS A 458 14.20 -8.46 -17.31
C LYS A 458 15.14 -7.69 -18.25
N GLU A 459 14.62 -6.79 -19.08
CA GLU A 459 15.42 -5.93 -19.98
C GLU A 459 16.42 -5.05 -19.19
N CYS A 460 16.01 -4.50 -18.03
CA CYS A 460 16.91 -3.77 -17.13
C CYS A 460 18.01 -4.66 -16.55
N ARG A 461 17.66 -5.87 -16.07
CA ARG A 461 18.62 -6.83 -15.48
C ARG A 461 19.62 -7.35 -16.52
N GLU A 462 19.17 -7.70 -17.73
CA GLU A 462 20.03 -8.22 -18.81
C GLU A 462 20.88 -7.12 -19.49
N GLY A 463 20.34 -5.90 -19.60
CA GLY A 463 21.02 -4.77 -20.25
C GLY A 463 21.88 -3.89 -19.34
N GLY A 464 21.94 -4.19 -18.03
CA GLY A 464 22.63 -3.35 -17.05
C GLY A 464 22.08 -1.91 -16.97
N ILE A 465 20.77 -1.73 -17.20
CA ILE A 465 20.15 -0.41 -17.27
C ILE A 465 19.72 0.00 -15.87
N THR A 466 20.51 0.89 -15.27
CA THR A 466 20.32 1.47 -13.94
C THR A 466 19.79 2.90 -14.02
N GLU A 467 19.40 3.47 -12.87
CA GLU A 467 18.68 4.75 -12.77
C GLU A 467 19.57 5.99 -13.00
N ASP A 468 20.89 5.80 -13.08
CA ASP A 468 21.88 6.78 -13.56
C ASP A 468 21.71 7.09 -15.06
N ARG A 469 21.26 6.12 -15.86
CA ARG A 469 21.07 6.24 -17.31
C ARG A 469 19.68 6.80 -17.70
N LYS A 470 18.94 7.41 -16.76
CA LYS A 470 17.58 7.94 -16.98
C LYS A 470 17.47 8.87 -18.19
N ASP A 471 18.47 9.72 -18.41
CA ASP A 471 18.44 10.73 -19.48
C ASP A 471 18.51 10.12 -20.90
N GLU A 472 19.14 8.95 -21.08
CA GLU A 472 19.16 8.24 -22.37
C GLU A 472 17.75 7.87 -22.84
N PHE A 473 16.87 7.50 -21.91
CA PHE A 473 15.52 6.99 -22.18
C PHE A 473 14.43 8.07 -22.06
N ARG A 474 14.81 9.31 -21.74
CA ARG A 474 13.93 10.45 -21.42
C ARG A 474 12.85 10.74 -22.47
N ASN A 475 13.19 10.55 -23.76
CA ASN A 475 12.31 10.81 -24.90
C ASN A 475 11.47 9.59 -25.35
N MET A 476 11.61 8.44 -24.68
CA MET A 476 10.85 7.22 -25.01
C MET A 476 9.47 7.16 -24.35
N GLY A 477 9.16 8.06 -23.40
CA GLY A 477 7.89 8.08 -22.68
C GLY A 477 7.64 6.77 -21.93
N ASP A 478 6.44 6.21 -22.04
CA ASP A 478 6.11 4.91 -21.45
C ASP A 478 6.89 3.73 -22.07
N ARG A 479 7.57 3.91 -23.22
CA ARG A 479 8.44 2.85 -23.79
C ARG A 479 9.81 2.77 -23.12
N SER A 480 10.17 3.72 -22.26
CA SER A 480 11.41 3.64 -21.47
C SER A 480 11.48 2.31 -20.70
N PRO A 481 12.63 1.60 -20.69
CA PRO A 481 12.81 0.39 -19.90
C PRO A 481 12.69 0.66 -18.39
N LEU A 482 12.94 1.90 -17.95
CA LEU A 482 12.80 2.34 -16.55
C LEU A 482 11.35 2.67 -16.17
N PHE A 483 10.47 2.96 -17.14
CA PHE A 483 9.07 3.26 -16.88
C PHE A 483 8.29 2.02 -16.44
N ARG A 484 7.68 2.07 -15.24
CA ARG A 484 6.78 1.03 -14.73
C ARG A 484 5.32 1.44 -14.92
N TYR A 485 4.52 0.54 -15.49
CA TYR A 485 3.06 0.70 -15.57
C TYR A 485 2.45 0.59 -14.17
N ALA A 486 1.42 1.40 -13.93
CA ALA A 486 0.65 1.46 -12.69
C ALA A 486 -0.22 0.20 -12.53
N LEU A 487 0.43 -0.83 -12.01
CA LEU A 487 -0.14 -2.14 -11.75
C LEU A 487 -0.55 -2.29 -10.33
N TYR A 488 -1.85 -2.27 -10.16
CA TYR A 488 -2.41 -2.36 -8.84
C TYR A 488 -3.52 -3.39 -8.78
N PHE A 489 -3.16 -4.54 -9.33
CA PHE A 489 -3.51 -5.85 -8.81
C PHE A 489 -2.22 -6.66 -8.83
N ILE A 490 -1.55 -6.75 -7.69
CA ILE A 490 -0.37 -7.58 -7.51
C ILE A 490 -0.70 -8.67 -6.49
N LEU A 491 -0.91 -9.87 -7.04
CA LEU A 491 -0.65 -11.13 -6.37
C LEU A 491 0.57 -11.74 -7.10
N LEU A 492 1.75 -11.14 -6.90
CA LEU A 492 3.10 -11.57 -7.35
C LEU A 492 4.14 -10.45 -7.04
N VAL A 493 4.85 -10.53 -5.91
CA VAL A 493 5.95 -9.62 -5.51
C VAL A 493 7.27 -10.38 -5.53
N THR A 494 7.81 -10.57 -6.74
CA THR A 494 9.26 -10.75 -6.89
C THR A 494 9.96 -9.45 -6.48
N ILE A 495 10.64 -9.44 -5.32
CA ILE A 495 11.64 -8.43 -4.97
C ILE A 495 12.98 -9.13 -4.69
N ASP A 496 13.85 -9.07 -5.69
CA ASP A 496 15.23 -8.62 -5.46
C ASP A 496 15.20 -7.09 -5.69
N ALA A 497 15.93 -6.22 -4.99
CA ALA A 497 16.94 -6.44 -3.97
C ALA A 497 16.99 -5.26 -2.98
N GLY A 498 17.69 -5.42 -1.86
CA GLY A 498 18.59 -4.36 -1.39
C GLY A 498 18.03 -3.23 -0.51
N TRP A 499 17.03 -3.48 0.34
CA TRP A 499 16.82 -2.69 1.58
C TRP A 499 16.24 -3.59 2.68
N THR A 500 17.12 -4.36 3.33
CA THR A 500 16.80 -5.13 4.54
C THR A 500 17.75 -4.74 5.66
N SER A 501 17.37 -3.72 6.43
CA SER A 501 17.77 -3.60 7.82
C SER A 501 16.47 -3.54 8.63
N PHE A 502 16.16 -4.64 9.30
CA PHE A 502 15.39 -4.73 10.55
C PHE A 502 15.39 -6.22 10.95
N GLY A 503 16.00 -6.51 12.11
CA GLY A 503 16.36 -7.88 12.51
C GLY A 503 15.17 -8.85 12.53
N MET A 504 15.42 -10.05 12.00
CA MET A 504 14.49 -11.18 11.97
C MET A 504 15.22 -12.41 12.49
N HIS A 505 15.16 -12.63 13.81
CA HIS A 505 15.78 -13.80 14.42
C HIS A 505 15.16 -15.11 13.92
N LEU A 506 15.91 -15.85 13.12
CA LEU A 506 15.54 -17.19 12.63
C LEU A 506 15.74 -18.23 13.75
N TYR A 507 14.70 -18.46 14.55
CA TYR A 507 14.68 -19.57 15.50
C TYR A 507 14.35 -20.90 14.80
N ASN A 508 15.38 -21.74 14.61
CA ASN A 508 15.29 -23.19 14.35
C ASN A 508 14.18 -23.66 13.37
N LEU A 509 14.11 -23.09 12.16
CA LEU A 509 13.26 -23.65 11.10
C LEU A 509 13.95 -24.85 10.42
N THR A 510 13.59 -26.07 10.83
CA THR A 510 13.94 -27.32 10.12
C THR A 510 12.70 -28.10 9.68
N LEU A 511 11.98 -27.55 8.70
CA LEU A 511 10.89 -28.26 8.00
C LEU A 511 11.46 -29.40 7.13
N GLN A 512 11.78 -30.55 7.74
CA GLN A 512 12.22 -31.74 6.99
C GLN A 512 11.03 -32.45 6.34
N PRO A 513 10.97 -32.57 4.99
CA PRO A 513 10.03 -33.48 4.35
C PRO A 513 10.47 -34.94 4.57
N PRO A 514 9.53 -35.91 4.76
CA PRO A 514 9.87 -37.30 5.06
C PRO A 514 10.71 -38.03 4.00
N THR A 515 10.82 -37.48 2.80
CA THR A 515 11.41 -38.12 1.60
C THR A 515 12.79 -37.58 1.19
N ALA A 516 13.31 -36.51 1.83
CA ALA A 516 14.59 -35.90 1.42
C ALA A 516 15.86 -36.58 1.99
N ALA A 517 15.73 -37.76 2.61
CA ALA A 517 16.85 -38.51 3.19
C ALA A 517 17.96 -38.88 2.18
N THR A 518 17.68 -38.84 0.87
CA THR A 518 18.61 -39.20 -0.22
C THR A 518 19.36 -38.03 -0.86
N GLN A 519 19.06 -36.76 -0.51
CA GLN A 519 19.77 -35.59 -1.08
C GLN A 519 20.74 -34.90 -0.10
N ALA A 520 20.73 -35.23 1.19
CA ALA A 520 21.52 -34.55 2.23
C ALA A 520 23.06 -34.75 2.16
N ILE A 521 23.58 -35.31 1.08
CA ILE A 521 25.00 -35.69 0.91
C ILE A 521 25.80 -34.63 0.11
N THR A 522 25.13 -33.79 -0.69
CA THR A 522 25.82 -32.87 -1.63
C THR A 522 26.36 -31.59 -0.98
N GLY A 523 25.99 -31.30 0.27
CA GLY A 523 26.46 -30.11 1.00
C GLY A 523 25.95 -28.77 0.48
N LYS A 524 25.02 -28.76 -0.48
CA LYS A 524 24.52 -27.53 -1.13
C LYS A 524 23.14 -27.11 -0.67
N LEU A 525 22.93 -25.80 -0.55
CA LEU A 525 21.64 -25.21 -0.26
C LEU A 525 20.78 -25.13 -1.53
N SER A 526 19.48 -25.40 -1.41
CA SER A 526 18.54 -25.25 -2.53
C SER A 526 17.18 -24.76 -2.04
N THR A 527 16.65 -23.76 -2.75
CA THR A 527 15.34 -23.16 -2.43
C THR A 527 14.23 -24.09 -2.90
N VAL A 528 13.64 -24.83 -1.95
CA VAL A 528 12.52 -25.77 -2.22
C VAL A 528 11.23 -25.01 -2.57
N ILE A 529 11.00 -23.86 -1.94
CA ILE A 529 9.84 -22.99 -2.14
C ILE A 529 10.22 -21.55 -1.82
N ALA A 530 9.73 -20.60 -2.62
CA ALA A 530 9.67 -19.19 -2.29
C ALA A 530 8.22 -18.71 -2.52
N SER A 531 7.67 -17.94 -1.58
CA SER A 531 6.29 -17.43 -1.67
C SER A 531 6.19 -16.05 -1.05
N ASP A 532 5.58 -15.12 -1.79
CA ASP A 532 5.40 -13.75 -1.35
C ASP A 532 4.25 -13.69 -0.32
N VAL A 533 4.49 -13.03 0.82
CA VAL A 533 3.49 -12.86 1.88
C VAL A 533 2.75 -11.51 1.81
N PHE A 534 3.21 -10.59 0.95
CA PHE A 534 2.64 -9.25 0.72
C PHE A 534 2.47 -8.40 2.00
N GLY A 535 3.40 -8.54 2.95
CA GLY A 535 3.47 -7.80 4.19
C GLY A 535 4.83 -8.01 4.86
N SER A 536 5.09 -7.33 5.97
CA SER A 536 6.34 -7.46 6.72
C SER A 536 6.22 -8.57 7.75
N ILE A 537 6.96 -9.67 7.56
CA ILE A 537 7.21 -10.64 8.64
C ILE A 537 8.02 -9.93 9.70
N ARG A 538 7.49 -9.86 10.92
CA ARG A 538 8.15 -9.24 12.08
C ARG A 538 8.67 -10.30 13.04
N SER A 539 8.01 -11.46 13.09
CA SER A 539 8.42 -12.61 13.89
C SER A 539 8.01 -13.92 13.23
N LEU A 540 8.86 -14.94 13.37
CA LEU A 540 8.69 -16.26 12.78
C LEU A 540 9.24 -17.31 13.76
N ALA A 541 8.45 -18.34 14.05
CA ALA A 541 8.88 -19.46 14.88
C ALA A 541 8.37 -20.78 14.31
N ALA A 542 9.09 -21.86 14.57
CA ALA A 542 8.58 -23.22 14.38
C ALA A 542 8.03 -23.78 15.70
N PHE A 543 7.06 -24.69 15.63
CA PHE A 543 6.65 -25.50 16.78
C PHE A 543 6.17 -26.89 16.34
N ARG A 544 6.20 -27.83 17.29
CA ARG A 544 5.77 -29.21 17.09
C ARG A 544 4.71 -29.57 18.13
N LEU A 545 3.51 -29.94 17.68
CA LEU A 545 2.48 -30.47 18.58
C LEU A 545 2.99 -31.72 19.32
N THR A 546 2.63 -31.85 20.59
CA THR A 546 2.94 -33.05 21.40
C THR A 546 2.47 -34.33 20.68
N GLY A 547 3.40 -35.25 20.45
CA GLY A 547 3.15 -36.51 19.74
C GLY A 547 3.01 -36.39 18.21
N SER A 548 3.27 -35.23 17.61
CA SER A 548 3.40 -35.05 16.16
C SER A 548 4.82 -35.32 15.68
N THR A 549 4.97 -35.81 14.46
CA THR A 549 6.26 -35.87 13.75
C THR A 549 6.49 -34.65 12.85
N LYS A 550 5.47 -33.79 12.67
CA LYS A 550 5.48 -32.62 11.78
C LYS A 550 5.62 -31.32 12.58
N ASP A 551 6.49 -30.44 12.08
CA ASP A 551 6.63 -29.07 12.54
C ASP A 551 5.73 -28.13 11.74
N TYR A 552 5.13 -27.16 12.42
CA TYR A 552 4.37 -26.06 11.82
C TYR A 552 5.16 -24.76 11.94
N ALA A 553 4.96 -23.85 10.98
CA ALA A 553 5.51 -22.50 11.06
C ALA A 553 4.41 -21.54 11.54
N ILE A 554 4.74 -20.65 12.46
CA ILE A 554 3.83 -19.60 12.94
C ILE A 554 4.44 -18.22 12.72
N VAL A 555 3.63 -17.31 12.18
CA VAL A 555 4.06 -16.02 11.63
C VAL A 555 3.32 -14.87 12.32
N GLY A 556 4.08 -13.95 12.89
CA GLY A 556 3.63 -12.62 13.28
C GLY A 556 4.03 -11.59 12.23
N SER A 557 3.06 -10.89 11.66
CA SER A 557 3.29 -9.85 10.63
C SER A 557 2.70 -8.49 11.03
N ASP A 558 2.92 -7.50 10.18
CA ASP A 558 2.27 -6.19 10.26
C ASP A 558 0.73 -6.24 10.04
N SER A 559 0.14 -7.39 9.74
CA SER A 559 -1.29 -7.50 9.40
C SER A 559 -2.26 -7.35 10.58
N GLY A 560 -1.80 -7.45 11.84
CA GLY A 560 -2.67 -7.57 13.01
C GLY A 560 -3.34 -8.96 13.15
N ARG A 561 -2.76 -9.97 12.49
CA ARG A 561 -3.18 -11.37 12.51
C ARG A 561 -2.00 -12.29 12.80
N ILE A 562 -2.27 -13.43 13.43
CA ILE A 562 -1.32 -14.53 13.62
C ILE A 562 -1.69 -15.63 12.64
N VAL A 563 -0.69 -16.19 11.95
CA VAL A 563 -0.92 -17.17 10.88
C VAL A 563 -0.15 -18.43 11.17
N ILE A 564 -0.82 -19.58 11.17
CA ILE A 564 -0.15 -20.89 11.23
C ILE A 564 -0.15 -21.50 9.84
N LEU A 565 1.05 -21.81 9.37
CA LEU A 565 1.36 -22.37 8.08
C LEU A 565 1.87 -23.81 8.23
N ASP A 566 1.45 -24.63 7.29
CA ASP A 566 1.92 -25.98 7.11
C ASP A 566 2.54 -26.14 5.73
N TYR A 567 3.63 -26.89 5.61
CA TYR A 567 4.25 -27.17 4.32
C TYR A 567 3.69 -28.48 3.74
N ASP A 568 3.13 -28.42 2.54
CA ASP A 568 2.75 -29.60 1.77
C ASP A 568 3.82 -29.91 0.70
N PRO A 569 4.61 -30.99 0.87
CA PRO A 569 5.63 -31.39 -0.10
C PRO A 569 5.06 -31.97 -1.41
N LYS A 570 3.75 -32.26 -1.49
CA LYS A 570 3.12 -32.76 -2.72
C LYS A 570 2.81 -31.64 -3.71
N THR A 571 2.42 -30.47 -3.18
CA THR A 571 2.09 -29.27 -3.97
C THR A 571 3.21 -28.24 -3.98
N SER A 572 4.26 -28.45 -3.18
CA SER A 572 5.32 -27.46 -2.89
C SER A 572 4.75 -26.09 -2.54
N SER A 573 3.79 -26.08 -1.61
CA SER A 573 3.10 -24.85 -1.16
C SER A 573 2.97 -24.79 0.36
N PHE A 574 2.88 -23.56 0.89
CA PHE A 574 2.45 -23.33 2.27
C PHE A 574 0.91 -23.31 2.32
N VAL A 575 0.34 -24.30 3.02
CA VAL A 575 -1.08 -24.37 3.35
C VAL A 575 -1.31 -23.54 4.62
N LYS A 576 -2.24 -22.59 4.56
CA LYS A 576 -2.63 -21.80 5.72
C LYS A 576 -3.65 -22.60 6.54
N LEU A 577 -3.26 -23.06 7.72
CA LEU A 577 -4.14 -23.82 8.62
C LEU A 577 -5.04 -22.89 9.43
N HIS A 578 -4.46 -21.87 10.07
CA HIS A 578 -5.17 -20.93 10.94
C HIS A 578 -4.78 -19.48 10.66
N GLN A 579 -5.70 -18.54 10.90
CA GLN A 579 -5.49 -17.12 10.64
C GLN A 579 -6.30 -16.23 11.59
N GLU A 580 -5.90 -16.20 12.86
CA GLU A 580 -6.62 -15.47 13.89
C GLU A 580 -6.31 -13.96 13.84
N THR A 581 -7.37 -13.15 13.96
CA THR A 581 -7.28 -11.69 13.93
C THR A 581 -7.36 -11.14 15.36
N PHE A 582 -6.37 -10.34 15.75
CA PHE A 582 -6.31 -9.76 17.10
C PHE A 582 -6.12 -8.24 17.11
N GLY A 583 -5.84 -7.61 15.97
CA GLY A 583 -5.50 -6.19 15.92
C GLY A 583 -5.63 -5.52 14.56
N LYS A 584 -5.18 -4.27 14.50
CA LYS A 584 -5.16 -3.44 13.28
C LYS A 584 -3.84 -3.59 12.55
N SER A 585 -3.87 -3.56 11.22
CA SER A 585 -2.66 -3.62 10.38
C SER A 585 -1.76 -2.38 10.47
N GLY A 586 -0.51 -2.56 10.04
CA GLY A 586 0.64 -1.67 10.16
C GLY A 586 1.60 -2.08 11.29
N PRO A 587 2.91 -1.81 11.18
CA PRO A 587 3.89 -2.07 12.22
C PRO A 587 3.70 -1.09 13.39
N ARG A 588 2.76 -1.39 14.28
CA ARG A 588 2.39 -0.54 15.42
C ARG A 588 3.19 -0.90 16.67
N ARG A 589 3.32 0.09 17.56
CA ARG A 589 3.96 -0.01 18.90
C ARG A 589 3.20 -0.95 19.85
N ILE A 590 1.87 -0.84 19.88
CA ILE A 590 0.98 -1.54 20.83
C ILE A 590 0.16 -2.71 20.23
N VAL A 591 0.36 -3.07 18.95
CA VAL A 591 -0.33 -4.23 18.35
C VAL A 591 0.67 -5.38 18.24
N PRO A 592 0.33 -6.60 18.71
CA PRO A 592 1.24 -7.73 18.67
C PRO A 592 1.75 -8.08 17.27
N GLY A 593 2.95 -8.66 17.21
CA GLY A 593 3.58 -9.10 15.97
C GLY A 593 5.10 -8.93 15.96
N GLN A 594 5.67 -8.05 16.79
CA GLN A 594 7.12 -7.84 16.85
C GLN A 594 7.84 -9.05 17.44
N TYR A 595 7.27 -9.67 18.47
CA TYR A 595 7.89 -10.81 19.15
C TYR A 595 6.93 -11.99 19.21
N LEU A 596 7.49 -13.20 19.15
CA LEU A 596 6.77 -14.46 19.09
C LEU A 596 7.59 -15.54 19.81
N ALA A 597 6.97 -16.27 20.73
CA ALA A 597 7.59 -17.39 21.43
C ALA A 597 6.62 -18.56 21.55
N THR A 598 7.10 -19.77 21.25
CA THR A 598 6.33 -21.01 21.28
C THR A 598 6.69 -21.83 22.53
N ASP A 599 5.71 -22.52 23.11
CA ASP A 599 5.97 -23.56 24.12
C ASP A 599 6.78 -24.70 23.47
N PRO A 600 7.88 -25.18 24.08
CA PRO A 600 8.73 -26.21 23.48
C PRO A 600 8.05 -27.56 23.24
N LYS A 601 6.92 -27.86 23.90
CA LYS A 601 6.09 -29.04 23.63
C LYS A 601 4.88 -28.75 22.70
N GLY A 602 4.81 -27.51 22.17
CA GLY A 602 3.83 -27.04 21.19
C GLY A 602 2.41 -26.87 21.71
N ARG A 603 2.23 -26.64 23.02
CA ARG A 603 0.91 -26.53 23.68
C ARG A 603 0.35 -25.11 23.68
N SER A 604 1.19 -24.11 23.46
CA SER A 604 0.79 -22.70 23.43
C SER A 604 1.80 -21.83 22.68
N VAL A 605 1.39 -20.62 22.33
CA VAL A 605 2.23 -19.60 21.71
C VAL A 605 1.87 -18.21 22.22
N MET A 606 2.89 -17.41 22.53
CA MET A 606 2.78 -16.03 22.95
C MET A 606 3.21 -15.11 21.82
N ILE A 607 2.37 -14.12 21.49
CA ILE A 607 2.69 -13.05 20.53
C ILE A 607 2.60 -11.70 21.26
N SER A 608 3.61 -10.85 21.06
CA SER A 608 3.75 -9.58 21.77
C SER A 608 3.99 -8.41 20.83
N ALA A 609 3.52 -7.24 21.29
CA ALA A 609 3.89 -5.94 20.76
C ALA A 609 5.24 -5.48 21.36
N MET A 610 5.71 -4.29 20.98
CA MET A 610 6.85 -3.63 21.63
C MET A 610 6.47 -2.99 22.97
N GLU A 611 5.19 -2.67 23.15
CA GLU A 611 4.67 -2.12 24.40
C GLU A 611 3.29 -2.70 24.68
N LYS A 612 2.99 -2.89 25.97
CA LYS A 612 1.67 -3.22 26.53
C LYS A 612 1.07 -4.58 26.15
N ALA A 613 0.77 -4.80 24.87
CA ALA A 613 -0.06 -5.90 24.43
C ALA A 613 0.74 -7.20 24.29
N LYS A 614 0.36 -8.18 25.10
CA LYS A 614 0.81 -9.58 25.06
C LYS A 614 -0.43 -10.47 24.97
N LEU A 615 -0.44 -11.41 24.03
CA LEU A 615 -1.54 -12.38 23.82
C LEU A 615 -0.97 -13.79 23.79
N VAL A 616 -1.67 -14.74 24.41
CA VAL A 616 -1.32 -16.16 24.42
C VAL A 616 -2.44 -16.97 23.79
N TYR A 617 -2.08 -17.91 22.92
CA TYR A 617 -3.00 -18.86 22.31
C TYR A 617 -2.65 -20.27 22.78
N ILE A 618 -3.66 -21.07 23.13
CA ILE A 618 -3.52 -22.51 23.35
C ILE A 618 -3.55 -23.20 21.98
N LEU A 619 -2.65 -24.17 21.80
CA LEU A 619 -2.50 -24.98 20.61
C LEU A 619 -2.81 -26.43 20.98
N ASN A 620 -3.80 -27.02 20.32
CA ASN A 620 -4.27 -28.37 20.63
C ASN A 620 -4.55 -29.14 19.33
N ARG A 621 -4.88 -30.43 19.43
CA ARG A 621 -5.31 -31.27 18.30
C ARG A 621 -6.72 -31.81 18.52
N ASP A 622 -7.51 -31.88 17.45
CA ASP A 622 -8.81 -32.54 17.47
C ASP A 622 -8.67 -34.08 17.40
N ALA A 623 -9.81 -34.79 17.42
CA ALA A 623 -9.85 -36.25 17.29
C ALA A 623 -9.38 -36.78 15.91
N ALA A 624 -9.31 -35.92 14.89
CA ALA A 624 -8.77 -36.23 13.57
C ALA A 624 -7.28 -35.80 13.43
N ALA A 625 -6.64 -35.42 14.55
CA ALA A 625 -5.27 -34.92 14.64
C ALA A 625 -5.00 -33.60 13.87
N ASN A 626 -6.04 -32.84 13.52
CA ASN A 626 -5.87 -31.48 12.99
C ASN A 626 -5.45 -30.53 14.12
N LEU A 627 -4.53 -29.63 13.81
CA LEU A 627 -4.21 -28.49 14.69
C LEU A 627 -5.45 -27.63 14.92
N THR A 628 -5.64 -27.17 16.15
CA THR A 628 -6.66 -26.21 16.59
C THR A 628 -6.00 -25.12 17.43
N ILE A 629 -6.57 -23.92 17.40
CA ILE A 629 -6.11 -22.74 18.13
C ILE A 629 -7.26 -22.18 18.98
N SER A 630 -6.99 -21.75 20.21
CA SER A 630 -7.99 -21.15 21.09
C SER A 630 -8.29 -19.69 20.74
N SER A 631 -9.29 -19.11 21.41
CA SER A 631 -9.35 -17.64 21.56
C SER A 631 -8.09 -17.12 22.27
N PRO A 632 -7.66 -15.88 21.99
CA PRO A 632 -6.51 -15.28 22.66
C PRO A 632 -6.80 -14.99 24.14
N LEU A 633 -5.82 -15.29 24.99
CA LEU A 633 -5.78 -14.92 26.39
C LEU A 633 -4.88 -13.68 26.56
N GLU A 634 -5.35 -12.69 27.31
CA GLU A 634 -4.64 -11.42 27.48
C GLU A 634 -3.64 -11.48 28.65
N ALA A 635 -2.41 -11.02 28.40
CA ALA A 635 -1.36 -10.85 29.40
C ALA A 635 -0.84 -9.40 29.44
N HIS A 636 -1.76 -8.43 29.29
CA HIS A 636 -1.43 -7.03 29.06
C HIS A 636 -0.85 -6.35 30.31
N LYS A 637 0.19 -5.51 30.12
CA LYS A 637 0.76 -4.65 31.18
C LYS A 637 0.95 -3.24 30.62
N ASN A 638 0.13 -2.27 31.04
CA ASN A 638 0.26 -0.88 30.58
C ASN A 638 1.66 -0.33 30.89
N ASN A 639 2.13 0.63 30.08
CA ASN A 639 3.38 1.37 30.33
C ASN A 639 4.63 0.49 30.48
N ALA A 640 4.61 -0.73 29.90
CA ALA A 640 5.75 -1.64 29.88
C ALA A 640 6.27 -1.84 28.46
N ILE A 641 7.54 -1.47 28.24
CA ILE A 641 8.31 -1.76 27.03
C ILE A 641 8.79 -3.21 27.11
N ILE A 642 8.65 -3.97 26.02
CA ILE A 642 9.11 -5.35 25.89
C ILE A 642 10.33 -5.38 24.97
N HIS A 643 11.45 -5.93 25.45
CA HIS A 643 12.70 -6.04 24.69
C HIS A 643 12.86 -7.37 23.96
N HIS A 644 12.47 -8.48 24.61
CA HIS A 644 12.55 -9.84 24.08
C HIS A 644 11.61 -10.77 24.85
N ILE A 645 11.14 -11.85 24.21
CA ILE A 645 10.33 -12.90 24.84
C ILE A 645 10.80 -14.29 24.39
N ILE A 646 10.71 -15.29 25.26
CA ILE A 646 11.01 -16.70 24.91
C ILE A 646 10.17 -17.68 25.74
N GLY A 647 9.89 -18.87 25.19
CA GLY A 647 9.24 -19.96 25.93
C GLY A 647 10.24 -20.73 26.78
N LEU A 648 9.85 -21.15 27.98
CA LEU A 648 10.66 -22.01 28.84
C LEU A 648 10.32 -23.48 28.56
N ASP A 649 11.32 -24.36 28.63
CA ASP A 649 11.07 -25.80 28.57
C ASP A 649 10.78 -26.36 29.97
N VAL A 650 9.52 -26.32 30.36
CA VAL A 650 9.00 -26.75 31.67
C VAL A 650 8.55 -28.23 31.68
N GLY A 651 9.02 -29.03 30.72
CA GLY A 651 8.51 -30.39 30.56
C GLY A 651 7.02 -30.38 30.19
N PHE A 652 6.18 -30.97 31.05
CA PHE A 652 4.72 -31.02 30.88
C PHE A 652 3.94 -30.16 31.88
N GLU A 653 4.61 -29.36 32.71
CA GLU A 653 3.95 -28.36 33.57
C GLU A 653 3.32 -27.22 32.75
N ASN A 654 2.50 -26.39 33.40
CA ASN A 654 1.84 -25.23 32.78
C ASN A 654 2.85 -24.40 31.95
N PRO A 655 2.59 -24.12 30.66
CA PRO A 655 3.55 -23.40 29.81
C PRO A 655 3.94 -22.04 30.39
N MET A 656 5.25 -21.75 30.41
CA MET A 656 5.79 -20.48 30.89
C MET A 656 6.55 -19.74 29.80
N PHE A 657 6.45 -18.41 29.82
CA PHE A 657 7.13 -17.49 28.91
C PHE A 657 7.93 -16.45 29.70
N ALA A 658 9.23 -16.35 29.43
CA ALA A 658 10.07 -15.28 29.93
C ALA A 658 9.95 -14.05 29.04
N VAL A 659 9.92 -12.88 29.67
CA VAL A 659 9.82 -11.58 29.02
C VAL A 659 10.81 -10.63 29.69
N LEU A 660 11.66 -9.96 28.89
CA LEU A 660 12.40 -8.79 29.33
C LEU A 660 11.50 -7.56 29.16
N GLU A 661 11.09 -6.94 30.27
CA GLU A 661 10.23 -5.75 30.26
C GLU A 661 10.73 -4.64 31.21
N VAL A 662 10.60 -3.39 30.78
CA VAL A 662 10.90 -2.18 31.57
C VAL A 662 9.59 -1.41 31.76
N ASP A 663 9.26 -1.03 33.00
CA ASP A 663 8.16 -0.12 33.29
C ASP A 663 8.68 1.32 33.21
N TYR A 664 7.98 2.20 32.49
CA TYR A 664 8.37 3.60 32.33
C TYR A 664 7.37 4.58 32.96
N THR A 665 6.41 4.08 33.76
CA THR A 665 5.34 4.89 34.35
C THR A 665 5.87 6.05 35.21
N GLU A 666 6.92 5.82 35.98
CA GLU A 666 7.56 6.85 36.82
C GLU A 666 8.45 7.78 35.98
N SER A 667 9.18 7.23 35.02
CA SER A 667 10.06 8.00 34.11
C SER A 667 9.28 9.01 33.24
N ASP A 668 8.04 8.71 32.86
CA ASP A 668 7.14 9.64 32.14
C ASP A 668 6.61 10.79 33.03
N GLN A 669 6.65 10.63 34.37
CA GLN A 669 6.12 11.59 35.35
C GLN A 669 7.20 12.44 36.02
N ASP A 670 8.46 12.01 35.96
CA ASP A 670 9.61 12.68 36.57
C ASP A 670 10.34 13.61 35.58
N PRO A 671 10.23 14.94 35.73
CA PRO A 671 10.95 15.90 34.90
C PRO A 671 12.44 16.02 35.24
N THR A 672 12.93 15.40 36.33
CA THR A 672 14.35 15.43 36.72
C THR A 672 15.19 14.41 35.96
N GLY A 673 14.57 13.30 35.52
CA GLY A 673 15.24 12.19 34.85
C GLY A 673 15.90 11.18 35.80
N GLU A 674 15.80 11.35 37.12
CA GLU A 674 16.29 10.38 38.10
C GLU A 674 15.53 9.05 37.99
N ALA A 675 14.20 9.09 37.80
CA ALA A 675 13.39 7.88 37.62
C ALA A 675 13.68 7.15 36.30
N PHE A 676 14.24 7.82 35.28
CA PHE A 676 14.73 7.15 34.08
C PHE A 676 16.03 6.39 34.35
N ASN A 677 16.98 7.00 35.07
CA ASN A 677 18.26 6.39 35.41
C ASN A 677 18.10 5.21 36.40
N ASN A 678 17.07 5.26 37.26
CA ASN A 678 16.74 4.21 38.22
C ASN A 678 15.79 3.12 37.66
N ALA A 679 15.39 3.19 36.38
CA ALA A 679 14.42 2.27 35.80
C ALA A 679 14.99 0.85 35.63
N GLU A 680 14.51 -0.10 36.43
CA GLU A 680 14.97 -1.48 36.38
C GLU A 680 14.39 -2.26 35.19
N LYS A 681 15.24 -3.07 34.55
CA LYS A 681 14.80 -4.07 33.57
C LYS A 681 14.42 -5.34 34.30
N MET A 682 13.19 -5.78 34.12
CA MET A 682 12.61 -6.94 34.81
C MET A 682 12.64 -8.17 33.90
N LEU A 683 13.19 -9.27 34.40
CA LEU A 683 12.93 -10.61 33.85
C LEU A 683 11.63 -11.12 34.48
N THR A 684 10.61 -11.31 33.66
CA THR A 684 9.25 -11.64 34.10
C THR A 684 8.78 -12.94 33.48
N TYR A 685 8.30 -13.88 34.31
CA TYR A 685 7.71 -15.14 33.84
C TYR A 685 6.19 -15.05 33.87
N TYR A 686 5.59 -15.25 32.71
CA TYR A 686 4.14 -15.37 32.52
C TYR A 686 3.80 -16.85 32.37
N GLU A 687 2.95 -17.37 33.26
CA GLU A 687 2.46 -18.76 33.26
C GLU A 687 1.05 -18.83 32.66
N LEU A 688 0.85 -19.77 31.76
CA LEU A 688 -0.45 -20.13 31.22
C LEU A 688 -1.02 -21.29 32.05
N ASP A 689 -2.00 -20.99 32.90
CA ASP A 689 -2.75 -22.04 33.59
C ASP A 689 -3.77 -22.65 32.63
N LEU A 690 -3.50 -23.89 32.21
CA LEU A 690 -4.35 -24.64 31.28
C LEU A 690 -5.66 -25.12 31.92
N GLY A 691 -5.74 -25.22 33.25
CA GLY A 691 -6.94 -25.63 33.98
C GLY A 691 -7.90 -24.46 34.22
N LEU A 692 -7.36 -23.29 34.58
CA LEU A 692 -8.13 -22.06 34.78
C LEU A 692 -8.29 -21.21 33.51
N ASN A 693 -7.59 -21.57 32.42
CA ASN A 693 -7.65 -20.90 31.11
C ASN A 693 -7.36 -19.38 31.18
N HIS A 694 -6.30 -19.02 31.90
CA HIS A 694 -5.84 -17.64 32.06
C HIS A 694 -4.31 -17.56 32.15
N VAL A 695 -3.76 -16.37 31.93
CA VAL A 695 -2.31 -16.11 32.02
C VAL A 695 -2.03 -15.25 33.26
N VAL A 696 -1.08 -15.69 34.08
CA VAL A 696 -0.67 -14.98 35.30
C VAL A 696 0.81 -14.57 35.23
N ARG A 697 1.14 -13.42 35.81
CA ARG A 697 2.53 -13.01 36.04
C ARG A 697 3.02 -13.75 37.29
N LYS A 698 3.60 -14.95 37.10
CA LYS A 698 4.00 -15.88 38.16
C LYS A 698 5.17 -15.35 38.99
N TRP A 699 6.18 -14.82 38.32
CA TRP A 699 7.43 -14.35 38.93
C TRP A 699 8.00 -13.16 38.16
N SER A 700 8.71 -12.28 38.85
CA SER A 700 9.36 -11.12 38.24
C SER A 700 10.45 -10.57 39.14
N GLU A 701 11.66 -10.47 38.63
CA GLU A 701 12.82 -9.93 39.34
C GLU A 701 13.65 -9.01 38.44
N PRO A 702 14.42 -8.06 39.01
CA PRO A 702 15.38 -7.27 38.26
C PRO A 702 16.48 -8.13 37.64
N THR A 703 16.95 -7.69 36.47
CA THR A 703 18.11 -8.22 35.75
C THR A 703 18.97 -7.05 35.25
N ASP A 704 20.19 -7.31 34.76
CA ASP A 704 21.05 -6.25 34.23
C ASP A 704 20.31 -5.41 33.16
N PRO A 705 20.26 -4.06 33.31
CA PRO A 705 19.59 -3.16 32.37
C PRO A 705 20.06 -3.29 30.91
N ARG A 706 21.26 -3.84 30.68
CA ARG A 706 21.88 -4.05 29.37
C ARG A 706 21.52 -5.40 28.73
N ALA A 707 20.67 -6.20 29.38
CA ALA A 707 20.14 -7.44 28.82
C ALA A 707 19.39 -7.20 27.49
N ASN A 708 19.79 -7.90 26.43
CA ASN A 708 19.28 -7.69 25.06
C ASN A 708 18.56 -8.91 24.46
N LEU A 709 18.97 -10.13 24.83
CA LEU A 709 18.50 -11.39 24.24
C LEU A 709 18.28 -12.46 25.32
N LEU A 710 17.21 -13.26 25.19
CA LEU A 710 17.01 -14.48 25.98
C LEU A 710 17.24 -15.73 25.13
N VAL A 711 17.84 -16.76 25.71
CA VAL A 711 18.01 -18.08 25.09
C VAL A 711 17.40 -19.15 25.99
N GLN A 712 16.54 -20.00 25.43
CA GLN A 712 15.84 -21.07 26.14
C GLN A 712 16.81 -22.17 26.56
N VAL A 713 16.80 -22.56 27.84
CA VAL A 713 17.50 -23.75 28.31
C VAL A 713 16.57 -24.98 28.25
N PRO A 714 17.02 -26.14 27.72
CA PRO A 714 16.24 -27.38 27.73
C PRO A 714 15.85 -27.82 29.14
N GLY A 715 14.71 -28.48 29.29
CA GLY A 715 14.19 -28.85 30.61
C GLY A 715 13.07 -29.88 30.62
N GLY A 716 12.74 -30.31 31.84
CA GLY A 716 11.81 -31.39 32.12
C GLY A 716 12.43 -32.79 31.98
N GLN A 717 11.61 -33.80 32.31
CA GLN A 717 11.99 -35.20 32.25
C GLN A 717 11.61 -35.84 30.90
N VAL A 718 12.42 -36.79 30.45
CA VAL A 718 12.12 -37.56 29.23
C VAL A 718 11.04 -38.61 29.54
N ALA A 719 9.86 -38.52 28.92
CA ALA A 719 8.73 -39.42 29.21
C ALA A 719 8.97 -40.94 28.98
N SER A 720 10.12 -41.34 28.44
CA SER A 720 10.53 -42.74 28.22
C SER A 720 11.71 -43.21 29.08
N THR A 721 12.35 -42.32 29.84
CA THR A 721 13.47 -42.61 30.75
C THR A 721 13.50 -41.54 31.84
N ASP A 722 13.57 -41.89 33.13
CA ASP A 722 13.54 -40.94 34.27
C ASP A 722 14.76 -39.98 34.37
N ARG A 723 15.45 -39.74 33.25
CA ARG A 723 16.53 -38.76 33.09
C ARG A 723 15.95 -37.41 32.71
N PHE A 724 16.52 -36.36 33.29
CA PHE A 724 16.27 -34.97 32.91
C PHE A 724 16.93 -34.64 31.56
N ASP A 725 16.24 -33.83 30.76
CA ASP A 725 16.74 -33.28 29.50
C ASP A 725 17.66 -32.06 29.68
N GLY A 726 17.58 -31.43 30.86
CA GLY A 726 18.27 -30.20 31.25
C GLY A 726 17.57 -29.54 32.45
N PRO A 727 18.16 -28.46 33.00
CA PRO A 727 17.69 -27.79 34.22
C PRO A 727 16.60 -26.73 33.98
N SER A 728 16.04 -26.60 32.77
CA SER A 728 15.11 -25.51 32.38
C SER A 728 15.69 -24.10 32.63
N GLY A 729 14.85 -23.08 32.51
CA GLY A 729 15.21 -21.67 32.67
C GLY A 729 15.66 -20.98 31.38
N VAL A 730 16.37 -19.86 31.54
CA VAL A 730 16.86 -19.03 30.42
C VAL A 730 18.30 -18.57 30.65
N LEU A 731 19.06 -18.45 29.57
CA LEU A 731 20.25 -17.60 29.54
C LEU A 731 19.80 -16.17 29.19
N VAL A 732 20.16 -15.22 30.03
CA VAL A 732 20.04 -13.79 29.77
C VAL A 732 21.38 -13.32 29.21
N CYS A 733 21.40 -12.92 27.94
CA CYS A 733 22.56 -12.28 27.34
C CYS A 733 22.54 -10.79 27.69
N CYS A 734 23.65 -10.31 28.24
CA CYS A 734 23.89 -8.93 28.64
C CYS A 734 25.15 -8.42 27.94
N GLU A 735 25.39 -7.12 28.04
CA GLU A 735 26.68 -6.55 27.67
C GLU A 735 27.80 -7.11 28.56
N ASP A 736 28.83 -7.65 27.93
CA ASP A 736 30.03 -8.30 28.50
C ASP A 736 29.84 -9.61 29.28
N HIS A 737 28.62 -10.11 29.46
CA HIS A 737 28.40 -11.34 30.24
C HIS A 737 27.07 -12.03 29.94
N ILE A 738 26.96 -13.29 30.35
CA ILE A 738 25.75 -14.11 30.25
C ILE A 738 25.38 -14.60 31.65
N ILE A 739 24.09 -14.55 31.99
CA ILE A 739 23.54 -15.00 33.27
C ILE A 739 22.57 -16.16 33.03
N TYR A 740 22.77 -17.30 33.69
CA TYR A 740 21.72 -18.31 33.84
C TYR A 740 20.70 -17.84 34.89
N ARG A 741 19.43 -17.76 34.50
CA ARG A 741 18.30 -17.37 35.37
C ARG A 741 17.20 -18.44 35.33
N HIS A 742 16.72 -18.78 36.52
CA HIS A 742 15.52 -19.57 36.79
C HIS A 742 14.87 -19.00 38.06
N MET A 743 13.59 -19.28 38.30
CA MET A 743 12.85 -18.78 39.47
C MET A 743 13.46 -19.31 40.79
N ASP A 744 13.59 -20.63 40.90
CA ASP A 744 13.95 -21.30 42.17
C ASP A 744 15.39 -21.83 42.25
N LYS A 745 16.32 -21.39 41.38
CA LYS A 745 17.68 -21.97 41.29
C LYS A 745 18.79 -20.92 41.38
N PRO A 746 20.00 -21.31 41.85
CA PRO A 746 21.17 -20.43 41.86
C PRO A 746 21.47 -19.84 40.49
N GLN A 747 21.90 -18.58 40.49
CA GLN A 747 22.28 -17.85 39.28
C GLN A 747 23.77 -18.06 39.01
N HIS A 748 24.11 -18.30 37.74
CA HIS A 748 25.51 -18.45 37.30
C HIS A 748 25.83 -17.37 36.26
N ARG A 749 26.90 -16.62 36.47
CA ARG A 749 27.34 -15.54 35.56
C ARG A 749 28.74 -15.82 35.03
N VAL A 750 28.94 -15.60 33.72
CA VAL A 750 30.22 -15.80 33.03
C VAL A 750 30.47 -14.65 32.05
N PRO A 751 31.70 -14.11 31.93
CA PRO A 751 31.97 -13.02 30.99
C PRO A 751 32.02 -13.52 29.55
N ILE A 752 31.65 -12.66 28.60
CA ILE A 752 31.83 -12.90 27.16
C ILE A 752 33.32 -12.69 26.83
N PRO A 753 34.05 -13.69 26.31
CA PRO A 753 35.46 -13.53 25.98
C PRO A 753 35.68 -12.53 24.85
N ARG A 754 36.70 -11.69 24.96
CA ARG A 754 37.04 -10.64 23.98
C ARG A 754 38.32 -10.94 23.20
N ARG A 755 38.42 -10.39 21.98
CA ARG A 755 39.61 -10.52 21.11
C ARG A 755 40.78 -9.72 21.68
N ARG A 756 41.92 -10.37 21.97
CA ARG A 756 43.10 -9.68 22.50
C ARG A 756 43.85 -8.87 21.42
N HIS A 757 43.54 -7.57 21.28
CA HIS A 757 44.13 -6.67 20.27
C HIS A 757 44.56 -5.30 20.86
N PRO A 758 45.75 -4.76 20.50
CA PRO A 758 46.18 -3.39 20.82
C PRO A 758 45.27 -2.20 20.41
N LEU A 759 44.19 -2.41 19.63
CA LEU A 759 43.23 -1.37 19.23
C LEU A 759 41.83 -1.61 19.84
N GLU A 760 41.71 -2.54 20.79
CA GLU A 760 40.48 -2.72 21.57
C GLU A 760 40.20 -1.45 22.38
N ASP A 761 38.99 -0.92 22.28
CA ASP A 761 38.50 0.14 23.17
C ASP A 761 38.07 -0.50 24.50
N PRO A 762 38.75 -0.21 25.63
CA PRO A 762 38.40 -0.82 26.92
C PRO A 762 37.02 -0.38 27.45
N SER A 763 36.46 0.71 26.92
CA SER A 763 35.18 1.28 27.35
C SER A 763 33.97 0.74 26.59
N ARG A 764 34.17 0.14 25.40
CA ARG A 764 33.10 -0.51 24.63
C ARG A 764 32.81 -1.89 25.21
N GLY A 765 31.54 -2.21 25.43
CA GLY A 765 31.09 -3.55 25.77
C GLY A 765 30.81 -4.42 24.54
N VAL A 766 30.59 -5.72 24.75
CA VAL A 766 30.25 -6.70 23.69
C VAL A 766 28.91 -7.37 24.01
N ILE A 767 28.01 -7.42 23.03
CA ILE A 767 26.71 -8.10 23.14
C ILE A 767 26.62 -9.35 22.25
N ILE A 768 25.68 -10.25 22.58
CA ILE A 768 25.29 -11.39 21.75
C ILE A 768 24.18 -10.96 20.79
N THR A 769 24.35 -11.18 19.49
CA THR A 769 23.42 -10.79 18.42
C THR A 769 22.54 -11.93 17.93
N ALA A 770 23.09 -13.16 17.89
CA ALA A 770 22.37 -14.36 17.49
C ALA A 770 22.72 -15.55 18.40
N ALA A 771 21.77 -16.47 18.54
CA ALA A 771 21.90 -17.66 19.39
C ALA A 771 21.20 -18.86 18.77
N VAL A 772 21.78 -20.05 18.94
CA VAL A 772 21.14 -21.32 18.61
C VAL A 772 21.47 -22.37 19.68
N MET A 773 20.44 -23.10 20.12
CA MET A 773 20.56 -24.26 21.00
C MET A 773 20.56 -25.54 20.16
N HIS A 774 21.51 -26.44 20.43
CA HIS A 774 21.51 -27.79 19.88
C HIS A 774 21.41 -28.83 20.99
N LYS A 775 20.42 -29.72 20.86
CA LYS A 775 20.17 -30.83 21.78
C LYS A 775 20.57 -32.14 21.13
N MET A 776 21.50 -32.83 21.79
CA MET A 776 21.99 -34.16 21.46
C MET A 776 21.37 -35.19 22.41
N LYS A 777 21.68 -36.48 22.23
CA LYS A 777 21.16 -37.54 23.10
C LYS A 777 21.88 -37.53 24.46
N GLY A 778 21.27 -36.86 25.44
CA GLY A 778 21.79 -36.77 26.82
C GLY A 778 22.80 -35.64 27.05
N ALA A 779 22.89 -34.67 26.15
CA ALA A 779 23.68 -33.46 26.29
C ALA A 779 23.08 -32.34 25.43
N PHE A 780 23.36 -31.07 25.76
CA PHE A 780 23.03 -29.93 24.92
C PHE A 780 24.11 -28.86 25.02
N PHE A 781 24.19 -27.99 24.02
CA PHE A 781 25.05 -26.82 24.02
C PHE A 781 24.41 -25.68 23.23
N PHE A 782 24.95 -24.48 23.39
CA PHE A 782 24.55 -23.30 22.64
C PHE A 782 25.73 -22.81 21.81
N LEU A 783 25.46 -22.28 20.61
CA LEU A 783 26.36 -21.36 19.93
C LEU A 783 25.75 -19.96 20.03
N LEU A 784 26.49 -19.06 20.66
CA LEU A 784 26.13 -17.64 20.81
C LEU A 784 27.12 -16.81 19.99
N GLN A 785 26.63 -15.90 19.16
CA GLN A 785 27.48 -15.05 18.31
C GLN A 785 27.56 -13.63 18.88
N SER A 786 28.77 -13.07 18.95
CA SER A 786 28.96 -11.64 19.25
C SER A 786 28.67 -10.75 18.04
N GLU A 787 28.52 -9.45 18.28
CA GLU A 787 28.50 -8.41 17.25
C GLU A 787 29.78 -8.36 16.37
N ASP A 788 30.91 -8.92 16.82
CA ASP A 788 32.14 -9.04 16.03
C ASP A 788 32.18 -10.33 15.16
N GLY A 789 31.14 -11.18 15.25
CA GLY A 789 31.00 -12.43 14.49
C GLY A 789 31.58 -13.68 15.17
N ASP A 790 32.10 -13.56 16.39
CA ASP A 790 32.71 -14.69 17.10
C ASP A 790 31.64 -15.61 17.68
N LEU A 791 31.71 -16.90 17.36
CA LEU A 791 30.89 -17.94 17.95
C LEU A 791 31.53 -18.41 19.25
N PHE A 792 30.74 -18.44 20.31
CA PHE A 792 31.08 -19.04 21.58
C PHE A 792 30.23 -20.27 21.82
N LYS A 793 30.88 -21.39 22.12
CA LYS A 793 30.22 -22.57 22.67
C LYS A 793 29.94 -22.30 24.14
N VAL A 794 28.66 -22.34 24.51
CA VAL A 794 28.22 -22.27 25.91
C VAL A 794 27.65 -23.63 26.30
N THR A 795 28.06 -24.12 27.47
CA THR A 795 27.61 -25.37 28.07
C THR A 795 27.15 -25.12 29.51
N ILE A 796 26.19 -25.93 29.95
CA ILE A 796 25.70 -25.92 31.33
C ILE A 796 25.99 -27.30 31.90
N ASP A 797 26.95 -27.37 32.82
CA ASP A 797 27.17 -28.56 33.63
C ASP A 797 26.04 -28.60 34.67
N HIS A 798 25.20 -29.64 34.60
CA HIS A 798 24.08 -29.86 35.52
C HIS A 798 24.10 -31.30 36.03
N GLU A 799 23.50 -31.51 37.21
CA GLU A 799 23.19 -32.84 37.74
C GLU A 799 21.69 -32.87 38.00
N GLU A 800 20.99 -33.78 37.31
CA GLU A 800 19.52 -33.79 37.23
C GLU A 800 18.98 -32.40 36.84
N ASP A 801 18.37 -31.69 37.79
CA ASP A 801 17.75 -30.39 37.61
C ASP A 801 18.56 -29.21 38.21
N GLU A 802 19.66 -29.50 38.93
CA GLU A 802 20.56 -28.49 39.53
C GLU A 802 21.71 -28.10 38.61
N VAL A 803 21.97 -26.79 38.47
CA VAL A 803 23.12 -26.26 37.74
C VAL A 803 24.35 -26.24 38.64
N ARG A 804 25.47 -26.80 38.15
CA ARG A 804 26.78 -26.79 38.80
C ARG A 804 27.70 -25.72 38.24
N ALA A 805 27.70 -25.54 36.91
CA ALA A 805 28.51 -24.51 36.24
C ALA A 805 27.91 -24.08 34.90
N LEU A 806 27.87 -22.77 34.67
CA LEU A 806 27.83 -22.19 33.32
C LEU A 806 29.27 -22.03 32.80
N LYS A 807 29.53 -22.48 31.57
CA LYS A 807 30.83 -22.43 30.89
C LYS A 807 30.73 -21.78 29.52
N ILE A 808 31.77 -21.06 29.12
CA ILE A 808 31.91 -20.44 27.80
C ILE A 808 33.31 -20.65 27.22
N LYS A 809 33.38 -20.98 25.93
CA LYS A 809 34.61 -21.23 25.19
C LYS A 809 34.49 -20.67 23.78
N TYR A 810 35.57 -20.10 23.23
CA TYR A 810 35.58 -19.67 21.83
C TYR A 810 35.50 -20.88 20.89
N PHE A 811 34.69 -20.78 19.84
CA PHE A 811 34.42 -21.89 18.92
C PHE A 811 35.11 -21.66 17.56
N ASP A 812 34.67 -20.65 16.82
CA ASP A 812 35.18 -20.20 15.52
C ASP A 812 34.62 -18.78 15.24
N THR A 813 35.10 -18.08 14.22
CA THR A 813 34.56 -16.76 13.79
C THR A 813 33.88 -16.87 12.42
N VAL A 814 32.63 -16.43 12.32
CA VAL A 814 31.84 -16.40 11.07
C VAL A 814 31.24 -15.01 10.85
N PRO A 815 30.77 -14.65 9.63
CA PRO A 815 30.11 -13.38 9.39
C PRO A 815 28.92 -13.14 10.33
N VAL A 816 28.71 -11.90 10.75
CA VAL A 816 27.68 -11.50 11.73
C VAL A 816 26.30 -11.91 11.22
N ALA A 817 25.61 -12.76 11.97
CA ALA A 817 24.34 -13.34 11.58
C ALA A 817 23.17 -12.71 12.33
N ASN A 818 22.06 -12.58 11.62
CA ASN A 818 20.76 -12.24 12.18
C ASN A 818 20.06 -13.50 12.73
N GLY A 819 20.47 -14.70 12.30
CA GLY A 819 20.04 -15.97 12.87
C GLY A 819 20.95 -17.15 12.53
N LEU A 820 20.93 -18.17 13.38
CA LEU A 820 21.74 -19.39 13.29
C LEU A 820 20.83 -20.61 13.35
N CYS A 821 21.09 -21.63 12.52
CA CYS A 821 20.33 -22.88 12.55
C CYS A 821 21.26 -24.09 12.45
N ILE A 822 21.21 -24.98 13.45
CA ILE A 822 21.98 -26.23 13.46
C ILE A 822 21.12 -27.37 12.92
N LEU A 823 21.55 -27.93 11.79
CA LEU A 823 20.90 -29.04 11.11
C LEU A 823 21.38 -30.38 11.70
N LYS A 824 20.45 -31.33 11.88
CA LYS A 824 20.74 -32.68 12.41
C LYS A 824 21.75 -33.49 11.58
N SER A 825 22.02 -33.08 10.34
CA SER A 825 23.03 -33.65 9.45
C SER A 825 24.46 -33.18 9.74
N GLY A 826 24.70 -32.38 10.78
CA GLY A 826 26.04 -31.88 11.13
C GLY A 826 26.43 -30.63 10.35
N PHE A 827 25.48 -29.73 10.10
CA PHE A 827 25.71 -28.44 9.44
C PHE A 827 25.19 -27.27 10.27
N LEU A 828 25.84 -26.12 10.16
CA LEU A 828 25.42 -24.82 10.69
C LEU A 828 25.09 -23.89 9.52
N PHE A 829 23.83 -23.48 9.41
CA PHE A 829 23.43 -22.41 8.50
C PHE A 829 23.55 -21.06 9.22
N VAL A 830 24.27 -20.13 8.58
CA VAL A 830 24.57 -18.79 9.10
C VAL A 830 23.87 -17.78 8.19
N ALA A 831 22.73 -17.25 8.67
CA ALA A 831 21.99 -16.22 7.98
C ALA A 831 22.59 -14.84 8.29
N SER A 832 23.67 -14.50 7.60
CA SER A 832 24.37 -13.21 7.68
C SER A 832 23.38 -12.04 7.62
N GLU A 833 23.59 -11.01 8.45
CA GLU A 833 22.75 -9.80 8.45
C GLU A 833 22.83 -9.06 7.10
N PHE A 834 24.05 -8.97 6.55
CA PHE A 834 24.35 -8.37 5.26
C PHE A 834 25.27 -9.28 4.43
N GLY A 835 25.20 -9.15 3.10
CA GLY A 835 26.00 -9.93 2.17
C GLY A 835 25.47 -11.36 1.98
N ASN A 836 26.37 -12.29 1.69
CA ASN A 836 26.01 -13.69 1.42
C ASN A 836 25.70 -14.43 2.74
N HIS A 837 24.75 -15.35 2.69
CA HIS A 837 24.58 -16.37 3.73
C HIS A 837 25.54 -17.54 3.47
N TYR A 838 25.86 -18.31 4.51
CA TYR A 838 26.86 -19.38 4.43
C TYR A 838 26.36 -20.66 5.09
N LEU A 839 26.70 -21.80 4.48
CA LEU A 839 26.47 -23.13 5.06
C LEU A 839 27.82 -23.74 5.47
N TYR A 840 27.98 -24.04 6.75
CA TYR A 840 29.17 -24.69 7.29
C TYR A 840 28.88 -26.13 7.69
N GLN A 841 29.85 -27.03 7.52
CA GLN A 841 29.85 -28.37 8.06
C GLN A 841 30.66 -28.42 9.36
N PHE A 842 30.13 -29.05 10.40
CA PHE A 842 30.88 -29.30 11.64
C PHE A 842 31.97 -30.37 11.38
N GLN A 843 33.22 -30.00 11.62
CA GLN A 843 34.37 -30.92 11.65
C GLN A 843 34.62 -31.44 13.07
N LYS A 844 34.40 -30.58 14.07
CA LYS A 844 34.61 -30.86 15.50
C LYS A 844 33.52 -30.15 16.32
N LEU A 845 33.38 -30.55 17.58
CA LEU A 845 32.45 -29.94 18.55
C LEU A 845 33.14 -28.93 19.50
N GLY A 846 34.41 -28.59 19.29
CA GLY A 846 35.15 -27.62 20.13
C GLY A 846 35.51 -28.12 21.54
N ASP A 847 35.37 -29.41 21.82
CA ASP A 847 35.72 -30.00 23.12
C ASP A 847 37.24 -30.28 23.23
N ASP A 848 37.82 -30.91 22.21
CA ASP A 848 39.20 -31.44 22.22
C ASP A 848 40.30 -30.45 21.76
N ASP A 849 40.09 -29.14 21.89
CA ASP A 849 41.09 -28.11 21.55
C ASP A 849 41.63 -27.37 22.79
N ASN A 850 42.84 -26.80 22.64
CA ASN A 850 43.58 -26.10 23.70
C ASN A 850 43.09 -24.66 23.94
N GLU A 851 41.90 -24.27 23.45
CA GLU A 851 41.34 -22.94 23.71
C GLU A 851 40.90 -22.80 25.18
N PRO A 852 41.03 -21.61 25.79
CA PRO A 852 40.66 -21.41 27.18
C PRO A 852 39.14 -21.50 27.38
N GLU A 853 38.71 -22.38 28.28
CA GLU A 853 37.34 -22.43 28.81
C GLU A 853 37.22 -21.56 30.06
N PHE A 854 36.19 -20.72 30.11
CA PHE A 854 35.87 -19.88 31.26
C PHE A 854 34.61 -20.42 31.95
N SER A 855 34.70 -20.68 33.25
CA SER A 855 33.59 -21.21 34.06
C SER A 855 33.14 -20.18 35.10
N SER A 856 31.82 -20.09 35.31
CA SER A 856 31.22 -19.38 36.46
C SER A 856 31.82 -19.78 37.81
N THR A 857 32.25 -21.04 37.98
CA THR A 857 32.89 -21.54 39.21
C THR A 857 34.27 -20.93 39.48
N SER A 858 34.89 -20.29 38.48
CA SER A 858 36.16 -19.58 38.64
C SER A 858 36.00 -18.22 39.32
N TYR A 859 34.76 -17.78 39.58
CA TYR A 859 34.44 -16.49 40.17
C TYR A 859 33.68 -16.66 41.51
N PRO A 860 33.87 -15.77 42.50
CA PRO A 860 33.15 -15.82 43.77
C PRO A 860 31.62 -15.87 43.59
N SER A 861 30.96 -16.75 44.36
CA SER A 861 29.51 -16.99 44.29
C SER A 861 29.00 -17.22 42.86
N PHE A 862 29.70 -18.05 42.07
CA PHE A 862 29.38 -18.35 40.67
C PHE A 862 29.33 -17.11 39.76
N GLY A 863 30.10 -16.07 40.12
CA GLY A 863 30.11 -14.77 39.45
C GLY A 863 29.06 -13.78 39.96
N MET A 864 28.26 -14.13 40.97
CA MET A 864 27.12 -13.33 41.46
C MET A 864 27.37 -12.61 42.80
N ALA A 865 28.61 -12.56 43.29
CA ALA A 865 28.94 -11.90 44.56
C ALA A 865 28.62 -10.38 44.59
N ASP A 866 28.78 -9.71 43.45
CA ASP A 866 28.24 -8.38 43.17
C ASP A 866 27.66 -8.40 41.75
N PRO A 867 26.33 -8.44 41.57
CA PRO A 867 25.69 -8.47 40.26
C PRO A 867 25.90 -7.20 39.42
N THR A 868 26.23 -6.07 40.04
CA THR A 868 26.42 -4.77 39.38
C THR A 868 27.86 -4.54 38.94
N ALA A 869 28.83 -5.12 39.64
CA ALA A 869 30.24 -5.05 39.25
C ALA A 869 30.51 -5.84 37.95
N PRO A 870 31.38 -5.33 37.06
CA PRO A 870 31.84 -6.05 35.89
C PRO A 870 32.71 -7.25 36.30
N LEU A 871 32.56 -8.37 35.59
CA LEU A 871 33.46 -9.51 35.75
C LEU A 871 34.82 -9.23 35.08
N PRO A 872 35.93 -9.79 35.58
CA PRO A 872 37.24 -9.69 34.94
C PRO A 872 37.19 -10.17 33.48
N HIS A 873 37.71 -9.35 32.56
CA HIS A 873 37.69 -9.62 31.12
C HIS A 873 38.36 -10.97 30.80
N ALA A 874 37.59 -11.87 30.20
CA ALA A 874 38.10 -13.06 29.55
C ALA A 874 38.65 -12.67 28.16
N HIS A 875 39.78 -13.24 27.76
CA HIS A 875 40.38 -12.97 26.45
C HIS A 875 40.72 -14.26 25.70
N PHE A 876 40.48 -14.25 24.39
CA PHE A 876 40.88 -15.30 23.46
C PHE A 876 41.66 -14.71 22.27
N ARG A 877 42.15 -15.58 21.38
CA ARG A 877 42.78 -15.19 20.11
C ARG A 877 42.00 -15.80 18.95
N PRO A 878 41.45 -15.00 18.01
CA PRO A 878 40.85 -15.53 16.80
C PRO A 878 41.84 -16.41 16.02
N ARG A 879 41.32 -17.47 15.41
CA ARG A 879 42.06 -18.40 14.53
C ARG A 879 41.26 -18.62 13.23
N PRO A 880 41.91 -19.14 12.17
CA PRO A 880 41.18 -19.70 11.03
C PRO A 880 40.22 -20.81 11.49
N LEU A 881 39.15 -21.03 10.73
CA LEU A 881 38.14 -22.04 11.02
C LEU A 881 38.76 -23.43 11.24
N ASP A 882 38.44 -24.06 12.37
CA ASP A 882 38.92 -25.40 12.74
C ASP A 882 37.78 -26.34 13.20
N ASN A 883 36.73 -25.79 13.84
CA ASN A 883 35.54 -26.55 14.21
C ASN A 883 34.52 -26.63 13.06
N LEU A 884 34.52 -25.63 12.18
CA LEU A 884 33.68 -25.50 11.00
C LEU A 884 34.50 -25.58 9.70
N ALA A 885 33.89 -26.10 8.63
CA ALA A 885 34.39 -25.97 7.26
C ALA A 885 33.28 -25.37 6.39
N LEU A 886 33.61 -24.44 5.48
CA LEU A 886 32.63 -23.88 4.54
C LEU A 886 32.22 -24.96 3.52
N ALA A 887 30.91 -25.13 3.33
CA ALA A 887 30.32 -26.12 2.42
C ALA A 887 29.67 -25.47 1.17
N ASP A 888 28.97 -24.35 1.35
CA ASP A 888 28.29 -23.56 0.30
C ASP A 888 28.22 -22.07 0.70
#